data_AF-A0A1W0WCM9-F1
#
_entry.id   AF-A0A1W0WCM9-F1
#
_cell.length_a   1.000
_cell.length_b   1.000
_cell.length_c   1.000
_cell.angle_alpha   90.00
_cell.angle_beta   90.00
_cell.angle_gamma   90.00
#
_symmetry.space_group_name_H-M   'P 1'
#
loop_
_entity.id
_entity.type
_entity.pdbx_description
1 polymer ?
#
loop_
_entity_poly.entity_id
_entity_poly.type
_entity_poly.pdbx_seq_one_letter_code
_entity_poly.pdbx_strand_id
1 'polypeptide(L)'
;MVANKSVGCERFRASRTWVAAFKEANGIVSRKITRFVTRSSIDNETELMASAETFVVDARRFLWSFGTSHVKNSDQSGFNRELHTGRTLDFKGVKNVQAQVQQISATTHSYTIMPIVSASGVLEPFMLVVIQEPSGDFGPRVKQGLFQAPNLVVRASKSAGGRTALLVDSWPAFTDATLLEEANLYDKEVEFAIIPAGTTGMIQPFDVYGFRPWKCFFRHIQDQVVLHDLPVVLHQRNSIIKLQSLALNQFCAPRFVPMWRYGWKKAGYLDEAADHEKLGEFLTPVQFCFTGQESIAADECFECEGEPLLHFITCSWCKSPISSANYVHDVWFTSLYKLCQPFLILMRIGGLFFIHPHGGPISDRKILEASSATLTSSSKPGPTKWERFERISIVYSFLVLSVGLLFGAKFVYTMVYGLSRLATPLNRTSLGLIVSHSAYLGWIVQMILGQIIFLRACLRPSSLTEFFLRWESLRYFCADEKNCSSSPSFGKDFCWRRNVISFLAVLHCILQWMSVDFPLLLPGGILTAFVYVVPGYFFTLIAVTLSRDFLHLQRDFEVSIKDDGVVTIKSLEWFRQRHNSLCILVDMADEVYSPWIALTLGCNVIQVLSHIFLLAINTGRWSIVTDLTQAYWMLTYFLQMAVILYCGSMVSEAAQGPLRRLYQIDQSRLTVPESLQLQTFLHRLTPTPIGFTAWRMLPINYGALLVMLGTYVIYQLLLFQLVPSGGKDPINTVFVPGFNHTYHTF
;
A
#
# COMPACT_ATOMS: atom_id res chain seq x y z
N MET A 1 -21.30 42.67 38.44
CA MET A 1 -21.81 43.75 39.31
C MET A 1 -21.90 43.29 40.78
N VAL A 2 -20.85 42.63 41.29
CA VAL A 2 -20.84 42.00 42.64
C VAL A 2 -19.87 42.72 43.61
N ALA A 3 -18.93 43.54 43.10
CA ALA A 3 -17.92 44.22 43.92
C ALA A 3 -18.43 45.44 44.70
N ASN A 4 -19.58 46.04 44.38
CA ASN A 4 -20.02 47.28 45.05
C ASN A 4 -20.39 47.09 46.53
N LYS A 5 -20.82 45.87 46.93
CA LYS A 5 -21.23 45.58 48.32
C LYS A 5 -20.04 45.36 49.27
N SER A 6 -18.93 44.82 48.78
CA SER A 6 -17.78 44.47 49.63
C SER A 6 -16.87 45.65 49.96
N VAL A 7 -16.96 46.77 49.24
CA VAL A 7 -16.09 47.95 49.39
C VAL A 7 -16.84 49.19 49.91
N GLY A 8 -18.07 49.03 50.41
CA GLY A 8 -18.85 50.13 51.02
C GLY A 8 -19.22 51.29 50.08
N CYS A 9 -19.10 51.10 48.76
CA CYS A 9 -19.27 52.14 47.75
C CYS A 9 -20.58 51.99 46.97
N GLU A 10 -21.70 51.80 47.67
CA GLU A 10 -23.00 51.48 47.05
C GLU A 10 -23.53 52.57 46.11
N ARG A 11 -23.09 53.82 46.26
CA ARG A 11 -23.47 54.97 45.41
C ARG A 11 -22.44 55.33 44.34
N PHE A 12 -21.32 54.62 44.25
CA PHE A 12 -20.27 54.95 43.29
C PHE A 12 -20.73 54.64 41.85
N ARG A 13 -20.84 55.69 41.03
CA ARG A 13 -21.08 55.60 39.59
C ARG A 13 -19.86 56.07 38.83
N ALA A 14 -19.11 55.13 38.29
CA ALA A 14 -18.01 55.44 37.39
C ALA A 14 -18.51 55.83 36.00
N SER A 15 -17.91 56.86 35.41
CA SER A 15 -18.05 57.14 33.98
C SER A 15 -17.31 56.08 33.15
N ARG A 16 -17.67 55.92 31.87
CA ARG A 16 -16.97 54.99 30.96
C ARG A 16 -15.47 55.28 30.89
N THR A 17 -15.10 56.55 30.90
CA THR A 17 -13.71 57.02 30.89
C THR A 17 -12.97 56.62 32.16
N TRP A 18 -13.61 56.76 33.33
CA TRP A 18 -13.02 56.32 34.60
C TRP A 18 -12.77 54.81 34.61
N VAL A 19 -13.71 54.01 34.12
CA VAL A 19 -13.54 52.55 34.04
C VAL A 19 -12.41 52.17 33.08
N ALA A 20 -12.26 52.86 31.95
CA ALA A 20 -11.18 52.62 31.00
C ALA A 20 -9.80 52.95 31.60
N ALA A 21 -9.65 54.13 32.21
CA ALA A 21 -8.41 54.55 32.86
C ALA A 21 -8.05 53.66 34.07
N PHE A 22 -9.05 53.28 34.88
CA PHE A 22 -8.84 52.35 36.00
C PHE A 22 -8.35 50.98 35.51
N LYS A 23 -8.93 50.47 34.43
CA LYS A 23 -8.50 49.21 33.82
C LYS A 23 -7.07 49.29 33.29
N GLU A 24 -6.73 50.37 32.60
CA GLU A 24 -5.39 50.60 32.06
C GLU A 24 -4.34 50.73 33.17
N ALA A 25 -4.59 51.57 34.18
CA ALA A 25 -3.69 51.80 35.31
C ALA A 25 -3.43 50.53 36.14
N ASN A 26 -4.37 49.57 36.14
CA ASN A 26 -4.26 48.32 36.88
C ASN A 26 -3.99 47.10 35.98
N GLY A 27 -3.68 47.30 34.69
CA GLY A 27 -3.42 46.21 33.74
C GLY A 27 -4.61 45.24 33.50
N ILE A 28 -5.83 45.69 33.76
CA ILE A 28 -7.05 44.88 33.65
C ILE A 28 -7.57 44.95 32.21
N VAL A 29 -7.37 43.87 31.45
CA VAL A 29 -7.88 43.73 30.09
C VAL A 29 -9.02 42.72 30.00
N SER A 30 -9.89 42.85 29.00
CA SER A 30 -10.88 41.81 28.71
C SER A 30 -10.18 40.52 28.28
N ARG A 31 -10.56 39.39 28.86
CA ARG A 31 -10.00 38.06 28.54
C ARG A 31 -11.13 37.14 28.09
N LYS A 32 -10.82 36.23 27.17
CA LYS A 32 -11.73 35.14 26.81
C LYS A 32 -11.92 34.22 28.02
N ILE A 33 -13.15 33.86 28.35
CA ILE A 33 -13.46 32.85 29.38
C ILE A 33 -12.93 31.51 28.89
N THR A 34 -12.06 30.87 29.68
CA THR A 34 -11.38 29.63 29.31
C THR A 34 -12.00 28.39 29.93
N ARG A 35 -12.66 28.54 31.09
CA ARG A 35 -13.31 27.45 31.82
C ARG A 35 -14.53 28.00 32.55
N PHE A 36 -15.60 27.21 32.56
CA PHE A 36 -16.73 27.41 33.45
C PHE A 36 -16.59 26.45 34.63
N VAL A 37 -16.78 26.94 35.83
CA VAL A 37 -16.73 26.15 37.08
C VAL A 37 -18.07 26.34 37.80
N THR A 38 -18.57 25.28 38.42
CA THR A 38 -19.75 25.37 39.28
C THR A 38 -19.34 25.92 40.64
N ARG A 39 -20.31 26.46 41.39
CA ARG A 39 -20.04 27.02 42.72
C ARG A 39 -19.49 25.97 43.69
N SER A 40 -20.04 24.75 43.64
CA SER A 40 -19.54 23.60 44.38
C SER A 40 -18.08 23.24 44.09
N SER A 41 -17.61 23.42 42.85
CA SER A 41 -16.20 23.16 42.51
C SER A 41 -15.25 24.24 43.04
N ILE A 42 -15.73 25.47 43.24
CA ILE A 42 -14.93 26.56 43.85
C ILE A 42 -14.85 26.36 45.36
N ASP A 43 -15.98 26.04 46.00
CA ASP A 43 -16.03 25.83 47.44
C ASP A 43 -15.20 24.60 47.88
N ASN A 44 -15.08 23.58 47.02
CA ASN A 44 -14.31 22.36 47.27
C ASN A 44 -12.92 22.35 46.60
N GLU A 45 -12.45 23.46 46.03
CA GLU A 45 -11.19 23.48 45.26
C GLU A 45 -9.99 23.01 46.09
N THR A 46 -9.90 23.47 47.35
CA THR A 46 -8.85 23.08 48.29
C THR A 46 -8.89 21.59 48.63
N GLU A 47 -10.09 21.02 48.77
CA GLU A 47 -10.28 19.59 49.04
C GLU A 47 -9.92 18.74 47.81
N LEU A 48 -10.29 19.19 46.62
CA LEU A 48 -9.94 18.52 45.36
C LEU A 48 -8.43 18.55 45.10
N MET A 49 -7.76 19.66 45.42
CA MET A 49 -6.30 19.75 45.36
C MET A 49 -5.63 18.81 46.36
N ALA A 50 -6.06 18.82 47.63
CA ALA A 50 -5.53 17.92 48.64
C ALA A 50 -5.76 16.44 48.29
N SER A 51 -6.93 16.11 47.71
CA SER A 51 -7.25 14.77 47.22
C SER A 51 -6.35 14.35 46.06
N ALA A 52 -6.09 15.25 45.10
CA ALA A 52 -5.20 15.00 43.98
C ALA A 52 -3.75 14.77 44.45
N GLU A 53 -3.25 15.61 45.35
CA GLU A 53 -1.90 15.48 45.91
C GLU A 53 -1.72 14.18 46.69
N THR A 54 -2.67 13.86 47.58
CA THR A 54 -2.66 12.62 48.36
C THR A 54 -2.65 11.40 47.44
N PHE A 55 -3.56 11.38 46.45
CA PHE A 55 -3.62 10.29 45.48
C PHE A 55 -2.32 10.12 44.70
N VAL A 56 -1.70 11.21 44.23
CA VAL A 56 -0.44 11.13 43.49
C VAL A 56 0.68 10.54 44.34
N VAL A 57 0.78 10.91 45.63
CA VAL A 57 1.77 10.37 46.56
C VAL A 57 1.56 8.87 46.78
N ASP A 58 0.32 8.44 46.99
CA ASP A 58 -0.01 7.03 47.23
C ASP A 58 0.16 6.19 45.96
N ALA A 59 -0.35 6.68 44.82
CA ALA A 59 -0.21 6.04 43.52
C ALA A 59 1.26 5.90 43.14
N ARG A 60 2.10 6.89 43.41
CA ARG A 60 3.56 6.80 43.16
C ARG A 60 4.17 5.57 43.83
N ARG A 61 3.92 5.36 45.13
CA ARG A 61 4.45 4.21 45.88
C ARG A 61 3.98 2.88 45.29
N PHE A 62 2.69 2.80 44.96
CA PHE A 62 2.07 1.61 44.40
C PHE A 62 2.60 1.30 42.98
N LEU A 63 2.53 2.27 42.07
CA LEU A 63 2.88 2.12 40.66
C LEU A 63 4.37 1.80 40.47
N TRP A 64 5.27 2.37 41.28
CA TRP A 64 6.70 2.10 41.14
C TRP A 64 7.11 0.67 41.47
N SER A 65 6.28 -0.10 42.19
CA SER A 65 6.54 -1.52 42.42
C SER A 65 6.51 -2.36 41.13
N PHE A 66 5.91 -1.85 40.05
CA PHE A 66 5.78 -2.53 38.74
C PHE A 66 6.89 -2.14 37.73
N GLY A 67 7.63 -1.06 38.02
CA GLY A 67 8.58 -0.46 37.08
C GLY A 67 7.90 0.37 35.98
N THR A 68 8.58 1.43 35.52
CA THR A 68 7.98 2.47 34.64
C THR A 68 7.50 1.97 33.27
N SER A 69 7.98 0.82 32.77
CA SER A 69 7.50 0.20 31.53
C SER A 69 6.14 -0.49 31.68
N HIS A 70 5.79 -0.94 32.88
CA HIS A 70 4.55 -1.66 33.19
C HIS A 70 3.50 -0.77 33.87
N VAL A 71 3.82 0.49 34.13
CA VAL A 71 2.86 1.52 34.54
C VAL A 71 2.36 2.22 33.29
N LYS A 72 1.07 2.09 33.01
CA LYS A 72 0.43 2.66 31.81
C LYS A 72 -0.66 3.65 32.19
N ASN A 73 -0.88 4.65 31.34
CA ASN A 73 -1.97 5.59 31.42
C ASN A 73 -2.79 5.53 30.14
N SER A 74 -4.10 5.68 30.29
CA SER A 74 -5.06 5.74 29.19
C SER A 74 -6.14 6.75 29.51
N ASP A 75 -6.61 7.47 28.49
CA ASP A 75 -7.70 8.44 28.61
C ASP A 75 -8.40 8.63 27.26
N GLN A 76 -9.64 9.13 27.28
CA GLN A 76 -10.41 9.42 26.09
C GLN A 76 -10.43 10.92 25.76
N SER A 77 -10.34 11.26 24.47
CA SER A 77 -10.54 12.65 24.05
C SER A 77 -11.38 12.77 22.79
N GLY A 78 -12.31 13.72 22.82
CA GLY A 78 -13.08 14.14 21.65
C GLY A 78 -12.23 14.98 20.68
N PHE A 79 -12.32 14.62 19.40
CA PHE A 79 -11.75 15.32 18.26
C PHE A 79 -12.88 15.71 17.31
N ASN A 80 -12.99 16.99 16.98
CA ASN A 80 -13.87 17.44 15.90
C ASN A 80 -13.40 16.79 14.58
N ARG A 81 -14.34 16.45 13.70
CA ARG A 81 -14.00 15.82 12.40
C ARG A 81 -13.13 16.75 11.55
N GLU A 82 -13.36 18.05 11.68
CA GLU A 82 -12.53 19.12 11.14
C GLU A 82 -12.12 20.08 12.27
N LEU A 83 -10.81 20.19 12.51
CA LEU A 83 -10.17 21.04 13.51
C LEU A 83 -9.55 22.25 12.80
N HIS A 84 -9.91 23.44 13.25
CA HIS A 84 -9.37 24.70 12.73
C HIS A 84 -8.73 25.52 13.86
N THR A 85 -7.89 26.48 13.49
CA THR A 85 -7.36 27.45 14.44
C THR A 85 -8.45 28.46 14.83
N GLY A 86 -8.65 28.69 16.12
CA GLY A 86 -9.62 29.69 16.61
C GLY A 86 -9.16 31.14 16.44
N ARG A 87 -8.11 31.39 15.65
CA ARG A 87 -7.46 32.70 15.43
C ARG A 87 -6.85 32.74 14.04
N THR A 88 -7.01 33.84 13.32
CA THR A 88 -6.34 34.11 12.04
C THR A 88 -5.83 35.56 12.02
N LEU A 89 -4.99 35.90 11.04
CA LEU A 89 -4.48 37.25 10.83
C LEU A 89 -5.47 38.04 9.98
N ASP A 90 -5.80 39.25 10.42
CA ASP A 90 -6.64 40.19 9.69
C ASP A 90 -6.23 41.62 10.08
N PHE A 91 -6.69 42.62 9.32
CA PHE A 91 -6.42 44.02 9.61
C PHE A 91 -7.03 44.43 10.94
N LYS A 92 -6.28 45.26 11.68
CA LYS A 92 -6.71 45.79 12.97
C LYS A 92 -8.01 46.58 12.78
N GLY A 93 -9.07 46.20 13.51
CA GLY A 93 -10.38 46.85 13.48
C GLY A 93 -11.46 46.14 12.68
N VAL A 94 -11.13 45.04 12.00
CA VAL A 94 -12.11 44.20 11.31
C VAL A 94 -13.05 43.53 12.31
N LYS A 95 -14.37 43.69 12.09
CA LYS A 95 -15.42 43.16 12.98
C LYS A 95 -15.79 41.71 12.67
N ASN A 96 -15.74 41.32 11.40
CA ASN A 96 -16.12 39.99 10.92
C ASN A 96 -14.92 39.37 10.21
N VAL A 97 -14.37 38.30 10.80
CA VAL A 97 -13.25 37.56 10.23
C VAL A 97 -13.79 36.24 9.69
N GLN A 98 -13.59 35.99 8.39
CA GLN A 98 -14.06 34.77 7.72
C GLN A 98 -12.91 33.77 7.59
N ALA A 99 -13.20 32.48 7.81
CA ALA A 99 -12.26 31.38 7.63
C ALA A 99 -12.94 30.25 6.84
N GLN A 100 -12.18 29.61 5.95
CA GLN A 100 -12.68 28.51 5.11
C GLN A 100 -12.53 27.17 5.83
N VAL A 101 -13.55 26.33 5.72
CA VAL A 101 -13.59 24.93 6.15
C VAL A 101 -14.26 24.10 5.05
N GLN A 102 -13.98 22.80 4.97
CA GLN A 102 -14.63 21.92 3.99
C GLN A 102 -16.11 21.71 4.33
N GLN A 103 -16.45 21.53 5.62
CA GLN A 103 -17.83 21.35 6.03
C GLN A 103 -18.10 21.88 7.45
N ILE A 104 -19.02 22.83 7.57
CA ILE A 104 -19.37 23.48 8.85
C ILE A 104 -19.84 22.47 9.91
N SER A 105 -20.64 21.47 9.55
CA SER A 105 -21.07 20.47 10.53
C SER A 105 -19.92 19.57 11.00
N ALA A 106 -18.85 19.40 10.21
CA ALA A 106 -17.67 18.65 10.63
C ALA A 106 -16.86 19.38 11.73
N THR A 107 -17.05 20.69 11.88
CA THR A 107 -16.44 21.46 12.97
C THR A 107 -17.19 21.33 14.29
N THR A 108 -18.41 20.77 14.31
CA THR A 108 -19.22 20.60 15.54
C THR A 108 -19.36 19.13 15.94
N HIS A 109 -19.40 18.21 14.97
CA HIS A 109 -19.39 16.78 15.26
C HIS A 109 -18.00 16.26 15.61
N SER A 110 -17.93 15.38 16.60
CA SER A 110 -16.68 14.79 17.08
C SER A 110 -16.66 13.26 17.01
N TYR A 111 -15.46 12.71 17.12
CA TYR A 111 -15.18 11.31 17.36
C TYR A 111 -14.19 11.23 18.53
N THR A 112 -14.09 10.07 19.16
CA THR A 112 -13.26 9.88 20.35
C THR A 112 -12.06 8.99 20.04
N ILE A 113 -10.89 9.32 20.59
CA ILE A 113 -9.72 8.44 20.60
C ILE A 113 -9.37 8.06 22.03
N MET A 114 -8.76 6.89 22.22
CA MET A 114 -8.24 6.43 23.51
C MET A 114 -6.88 5.74 23.31
N PRO A 115 -5.77 6.50 23.37
CA PRO A 115 -4.40 5.98 23.32
C PRO A 115 -3.89 5.51 24.68
N ILE A 116 -2.82 4.72 24.68
CA ILE A 116 -2.16 4.21 25.89
C ILE A 116 -0.67 4.59 25.86
N VAL A 117 -0.15 5.11 26.96
CA VAL A 117 1.26 5.49 27.11
C VAL A 117 1.84 4.94 28.41
N SER A 118 3.08 4.46 28.39
CA SER A 118 3.78 4.03 29.61
C SER A 118 4.42 5.20 30.35
N ALA A 119 4.70 5.04 31.65
CA ALA A 119 5.46 6.00 32.44
C ALA A 119 6.92 6.14 31.96
N SER A 120 7.45 5.13 31.26
CA SER A 120 8.73 5.23 30.55
C SER A 120 8.70 6.14 29.31
N GLY A 121 7.49 6.58 28.88
CA GLY A 121 7.26 7.46 27.74
C GLY A 121 7.05 6.75 26.41
N VAL A 122 6.83 5.43 26.42
CA VAL A 122 6.55 4.67 25.21
C VAL A 122 5.05 4.71 24.94
N LEU A 123 4.66 5.29 23.81
CA LEU A 123 3.29 5.27 23.33
C LEU A 123 3.02 3.93 22.64
N GLU A 124 1.94 3.24 23.03
CA GLU A 124 1.57 1.96 22.43
C GLU A 124 1.25 2.11 20.94
N PRO A 125 1.67 1.17 20.08
CA PRO A 125 1.41 1.23 18.64
C PRO A 125 -0.04 0.85 18.30
N PHE A 126 -0.95 0.90 19.26
CA PHE A 126 -2.37 0.64 19.11
C PHE A 126 -3.19 1.65 19.92
N MET A 127 -4.28 2.15 19.36
CA MET A 127 -5.27 2.96 20.08
C MET A 127 -6.69 2.63 19.64
N LEU A 128 -7.65 2.89 20.52
CA LEU A 128 -9.07 2.77 20.22
C LEU A 128 -9.58 4.06 19.58
N VAL A 129 -10.40 3.94 18.53
CA VAL A 129 -11.10 5.06 17.89
C VAL A 129 -12.60 4.76 17.86
N VAL A 130 -13.40 5.65 18.43
CA VAL A 130 -14.86 5.55 18.49
C VAL A 130 -15.47 6.68 17.66
N ILE A 131 -16.10 6.31 16.53
CA ILE A 131 -16.80 7.25 15.66
C ILE A 131 -18.29 7.20 16.02
N GLN A 132 -18.90 8.37 16.26
CA GLN A 132 -20.32 8.45 16.60
C GLN A 132 -21.20 8.07 15.40
N GLU A 133 -22.10 7.10 15.61
CA GLU A 133 -23.13 6.66 14.66
C GLU A 133 -24.53 6.82 15.29
N PRO A 134 -25.55 7.24 14.53
CA PRO A 134 -26.92 7.41 15.06
C PRO A 134 -27.52 6.14 15.68
N SER A 135 -27.10 4.96 15.21
CA SER A 135 -27.57 3.65 15.67
C SER A 135 -26.68 3.01 16.74
N GLY A 136 -25.59 3.64 17.18
CA GLY A 136 -24.63 3.09 18.15
C GLY A 136 -23.73 1.96 17.61
N ASP A 137 -24.11 1.31 16.50
CA ASP A 137 -23.34 0.26 15.83
C ASP A 137 -23.06 0.57 14.36
N PHE A 138 -21.88 0.14 13.89
CA PHE A 138 -21.61 0.08 12.46
C PHE A 138 -22.42 -1.05 11.83
N GLY A 139 -23.26 -0.71 10.85
CA GLY A 139 -23.97 -1.71 10.05
C GLY A 139 -22.98 -2.69 9.36
N PRO A 140 -23.40 -3.92 9.03
CA PRO A 140 -22.52 -4.96 8.47
C PRO A 140 -21.75 -4.52 7.22
N ARG A 141 -22.37 -3.68 6.40
CA ARG A 141 -21.76 -3.09 5.19
C ARG A 141 -20.71 -2.02 5.49
N VAL A 142 -20.88 -1.25 6.56
CA VAL A 142 -19.92 -0.22 7.01
C VAL A 142 -18.70 -0.87 7.64
N LYS A 143 -18.86 -1.99 8.37
CA LYS A 143 -17.75 -2.78 8.92
C LYS A 143 -16.83 -3.37 7.84
N GLN A 144 -17.40 -3.83 6.72
CA GLN A 144 -16.63 -4.25 5.53
C GLN A 144 -15.97 -3.07 4.81
N GLY A 145 -16.56 -1.86 4.97
CA GLY A 145 -16.22 -0.51 4.50
C GLY A 145 -14.90 0.09 4.98
N LEU A 146 -14.66 -0.07 6.28
CA LEU A 146 -13.71 0.72 7.05
C LEU A 146 -12.25 0.35 6.75
N PHE A 147 -11.41 1.37 6.57
CA PHE A 147 -9.96 1.19 6.51
C PHE A 147 -9.46 0.48 7.78
N GLN A 148 -8.80 -0.67 7.58
CA GLN A 148 -8.19 -1.46 8.64
C GLN A 148 -6.74 -1.01 8.80
N ALA A 149 -6.49 -0.11 9.74
CA ALA A 149 -5.12 0.28 10.05
C ALA A 149 -4.47 -0.80 10.94
N PRO A 150 -3.26 -1.28 10.62
CA PRO A 150 -2.59 -2.31 11.44
C PRO A 150 -2.26 -1.82 12.86
N ASN A 151 -2.26 -0.50 13.07
CA ASN A 151 -1.98 0.17 14.33
C ASN A 151 -3.23 0.78 15.00
N LEU A 152 -4.45 0.54 14.51
CA LEU A 152 -5.68 1.02 15.15
C LEU A 152 -6.60 -0.16 15.43
N VAL A 153 -6.97 -0.33 16.70
CA VAL A 153 -7.92 -1.37 17.10
C VAL A 153 -9.33 -0.77 17.03
N VAL A 154 -10.08 -1.14 15.99
CA VAL A 154 -11.50 -0.83 15.88
C VAL A 154 -12.28 -1.95 16.58
N ARG A 155 -12.49 -1.78 17.89
CA ARG A 155 -13.09 -2.68 18.92
C ARG A 155 -12.19 -3.74 19.57
N ALA A 156 -12.56 -4.02 20.84
CA ALA A 156 -11.81 -4.63 21.92
C ALA A 156 -10.96 -5.88 21.57
N SER A 157 -9.70 -5.83 22.02
CA SER A 157 -8.74 -6.93 21.90
C SER A 157 -8.55 -7.63 23.25
N LYS A 158 -8.37 -8.96 23.21
CA LYS A 158 -7.86 -9.78 24.32
C LYS A 158 -6.33 -9.81 24.25
N SER A 159 -5.71 -9.59 25.41
CA SER A 159 -4.31 -9.88 25.81
C SER A 159 -3.32 -8.71 25.83
N ALA A 160 -2.87 -8.40 27.05
CA ALA A 160 -1.49 -8.03 27.38
C ALA A 160 -1.15 -8.91 28.59
N GLY A 161 -0.16 -9.80 28.45
CA GLY A 161 0.31 -10.68 29.53
C GLY A 161 1.37 -9.98 30.37
N GLY A 162 1.24 -10.12 31.69
CA GLY A 162 2.15 -9.59 32.72
C GLY A 162 1.49 -8.59 33.66
N ARG A 163 1.84 -8.66 34.95
CA ARG A 163 1.42 -7.73 36.02
C ARG A 163 1.62 -6.27 35.61
N THR A 164 0.54 -5.59 35.23
CA THR A 164 0.55 -4.23 34.67
C THR A 164 -0.32 -3.32 35.53
N ALA A 165 0.16 -2.12 35.87
CA ALA A 165 -0.64 -1.13 36.57
C ALA A 165 -1.20 -0.09 35.59
N LEU A 166 -2.52 0.14 35.61
CA LEU A 166 -3.20 1.05 34.69
C LEU A 166 -3.83 2.23 35.43
N LEU A 167 -3.36 3.44 35.12
CA LEU A 167 -3.86 4.71 35.63
C LEU A 167 -4.97 5.25 34.70
N VAL A 168 -6.19 5.38 35.23
CA VAL A 168 -7.40 5.82 34.49
C VAL A 168 -8.23 6.82 35.29
N ASP A 169 -9.17 7.50 34.64
CA ASP A 169 -10.12 8.39 35.31
C ASP A 169 -11.20 7.63 36.10
N SER A 170 -11.94 8.34 36.96
CA SER A 170 -13.08 7.78 37.70
C SER A 170 -14.33 7.61 36.84
N TRP A 171 -14.19 7.21 35.58
CA TRP A 171 -15.34 6.93 34.72
C TRP A 171 -16.06 5.67 35.21
N PRO A 172 -17.40 5.62 35.27
CA PRO A 172 -18.13 4.50 35.88
C PRO A 172 -17.76 3.11 35.36
N ALA A 173 -17.35 3.00 34.08
CA ALA A 173 -16.91 1.74 33.50
C ALA A 173 -15.63 1.16 34.13
N PHE A 174 -14.82 1.97 34.81
CA PHE A 174 -13.61 1.54 35.53
C PHE A 174 -13.83 1.38 37.04
N THR A 175 -14.95 1.88 37.56
CA THR A 175 -15.29 1.78 38.99
C THR A 175 -16.32 0.68 39.28
N ASP A 176 -17.05 0.21 38.26
CA ASP A 176 -18.06 -0.84 38.38
C ASP A 176 -17.44 -2.24 38.22
N ALA A 177 -17.41 -3.00 39.31
CA ALA A 177 -16.87 -4.36 39.34
C ALA A 177 -17.59 -5.29 38.34
N THR A 178 -18.89 -5.10 38.10
CA THR A 178 -19.66 -5.96 37.18
C THR A 178 -19.23 -5.79 35.74
N LEU A 179 -18.95 -4.54 35.31
CA LEU A 179 -18.46 -4.23 33.96
C LEU A 179 -17.02 -4.75 33.74
N LEU A 180 -16.20 -4.73 34.78
CA LEU A 180 -14.83 -5.27 34.74
C LEU A 180 -14.81 -6.80 34.67
N GLU A 181 -15.74 -7.47 35.36
CA GLU A 181 -15.97 -8.92 35.28
C GLU A 181 -16.48 -9.33 33.88
N GLU A 182 -17.49 -8.65 33.34
CA GLU A 182 -18.01 -8.90 31.98
C GLU A 182 -16.94 -8.69 30.90
N ALA A 183 -16.03 -7.73 31.11
CA ALA A 183 -14.89 -7.49 30.22
C ALA A 183 -13.75 -8.52 30.37
N ASN A 184 -13.89 -9.50 31.27
CA ASN A 184 -12.90 -10.53 31.59
C ASN A 184 -11.52 -9.93 31.95
N LEU A 185 -11.54 -8.86 32.75
CA LEU A 185 -10.33 -8.15 33.20
C LEU A 185 -9.79 -8.70 34.53
N TYR A 186 -10.61 -9.38 35.34
CA TYR A 186 -10.18 -10.05 36.58
C TYR A 186 -9.26 -11.26 36.35
N ASP A 187 -9.38 -11.93 35.20
CA ASP A 187 -8.52 -13.04 34.78
C ASP A 187 -7.13 -12.60 34.30
N LYS A 188 -6.83 -11.30 34.38
CA LYS A 188 -5.58 -10.68 33.92
C LYS A 188 -4.93 -9.98 35.10
N GLU A 189 -3.62 -10.06 35.19
CA GLU A 189 -2.82 -9.37 36.21
C GLU A 189 -2.80 -7.83 35.98
N VAL A 190 -3.95 -7.16 35.88
CA VAL A 190 -4.04 -5.71 35.68
C VAL A 190 -4.58 -5.06 36.94
N GLU A 191 -3.77 -4.20 37.55
CA GLU A 191 -4.17 -3.45 38.74
C GLU A 191 -4.50 -1.99 38.38
N PHE A 192 -5.67 -1.52 38.79
CA PHE A 192 -6.16 -0.18 38.42
C PHE A 192 -5.82 0.86 39.49
N ALA A 193 -5.30 2.00 39.05
CA ALA A 193 -5.20 3.22 39.86
C ALA A 193 -6.22 4.23 39.31
N ILE A 194 -7.28 4.49 40.08
CA ILE A 194 -8.42 5.32 39.66
C ILE A 194 -8.26 6.75 40.17
N ILE A 195 -8.10 7.69 39.26
CA ILE A 195 -7.95 9.12 39.58
C ILE A 195 -9.25 9.66 40.22
N PRO A 196 -9.18 10.39 41.35
CA PRO A 196 -10.37 10.93 42.01
C PRO A 196 -11.21 11.84 41.12
N ALA A 197 -12.53 11.76 41.26
CA ALA A 197 -13.47 12.58 40.50
C ALA A 197 -13.18 14.08 40.67
N GLY A 198 -13.22 14.84 39.58
CA GLY A 198 -12.97 16.28 39.57
C GLY A 198 -11.48 16.67 39.54
N THR A 199 -10.56 15.70 39.59
CA THR A 199 -9.10 15.96 39.60
C THR A 199 -8.39 15.68 38.27
N THR A 200 -9.09 15.18 37.25
CA THR A 200 -8.53 14.80 35.94
C THR A 200 -7.66 15.90 35.31
N GLY A 201 -8.16 17.14 35.26
CA GLY A 201 -7.42 18.26 34.68
C GLY A 201 -6.16 18.68 35.45
N MET A 202 -5.91 18.10 36.63
CA MET A 202 -4.74 18.38 37.48
C MET A 202 -3.69 17.26 37.39
N ILE A 203 -4.13 15.99 37.40
CA ILE A 203 -3.25 14.84 37.60
C ILE A 203 -3.40 13.75 36.52
N GLN A 204 -4.13 13.99 35.43
CA GLN A 204 -4.20 13.03 34.31
C GLN A 204 -3.12 13.39 33.26
N PRO A 205 -2.14 12.50 32.93
CA PRO A 205 -1.03 12.80 32.00
C PRO A 205 -1.41 13.26 30.57
N PHE A 206 -2.35 12.60 29.91
CA PHE A 206 -2.91 13.01 28.62
C PHE A 206 -3.67 14.35 28.67
N ASP A 207 -4.47 14.59 29.71
CA ASP A 207 -5.32 15.77 29.84
C ASP A 207 -4.50 17.01 30.20
N VAL A 208 -3.53 16.85 31.09
CA VAL A 208 -2.58 17.89 31.51
C VAL A 208 -1.61 18.26 30.37
N TYR A 209 -1.26 17.31 29.49
CA TYR A 209 -0.35 17.59 28.38
C TYR A 209 -0.60 16.78 27.11
N GLY A 210 -0.67 15.44 27.16
CA GLY A 210 -0.55 14.57 25.99
C GLY A 210 -1.53 14.82 24.81
N PHE A 211 -2.77 15.24 25.05
CA PHE A 211 -3.72 15.55 23.97
C PHE A 211 -3.44 16.88 23.27
N ARG A 212 -2.73 17.81 23.92
CA ARG A 212 -2.40 19.12 23.33
C ARG A 212 -1.49 19.01 22.09
N PRO A 213 -0.31 18.36 22.13
CA PRO A 213 0.52 18.18 20.95
C PRO A 213 -0.20 17.37 19.86
N TRP A 214 -1.03 16.39 20.23
CA TRP A 214 -1.87 15.62 19.30
C TRP A 214 -2.84 16.51 18.51
N LYS A 215 -3.62 17.33 19.21
CA LYS A 215 -4.56 18.27 18.56
C LYS A 215 -3.83 19.35 17.77
N CYS A 216 -2.64 19.78 18.17
CA CYS A 216 -1.83 20.71 17.39
C CYS A 216 -1.34 20.09 16.08
N PHE A 217 -0.87 18.84 16.11
CA PHE A 217 -0.40 18.12 14.93
C PHE A 217 -1.51 17.95 13.89
N PHE A 218 -2.71 17.55 14.33
CA PHE A 218 -3.87 17.41 13.46
C PHE A 218 -4.28 18.72 12.80
N ARG A 219 -4.38 19.80 13.59
CA ARG A 219 -4.72 21.13 13.06
C ARG A 219 -3.76 21.53 11.94
N HIS A 220 -2.46 21.35 12.15
CA HIS A 220 -1.48 21.71 11.13
C HIS A 220 -1.68 20.92 9.83
N ILE A 221 -1.94 19.60 9.89
CA ILE A 221 -2.19 18.80 8.69
C ILE A 221 -3.48 19.24 7.98
N GLN A 222 -4.56 19.45 8.74
CA GLN A 222 -5.85 19.83 8.17
C GLN A 222 -5.82 21.24 7.57
N ASP A 223 -5.13 22.18 8.22
CA ASP A 223 -4.89 23.52 7.69
C ASP A 223 -4.15 23.44 6.34
N GLN A 224 -3.13 22.59 6.21
CA GLN A 224 -2.41 22.39 4.93
C GLN A 224 -3.31 21.80 3.83
N VAL A 225 -4.18 20.85 4.16
CA VAL A 225 -5.15 20.29 3.22
C VAL A 225 -6.09 21.36 2.67
N VAL A 226 -6.58 22.25 3.54
CA VAL A 226 -7.47 23.36 3.14
C VAL A 226 -6.71 24.44 2.38
N LEU A 227 -5.53 24.85 2.85
CA LEU A 227 -4.71 25.90 2.23
C LEU A 227 -4.27 25.56 0.81
N HIS A 228 -3.97 24.29 0.55
CA HIS A 228 -3.48 23.82 -0.75
C HIS A 228 -4.55 23.13 -1.60
N ASP A 229 -5.83 23.19 -1.19
CA ASP A 229 -6.97 22.57 -1.87
C ASP A 229 -6.70 21.11 -2.28
N LEU A 230 -6.13 20.33 -1.35
CA LEU A 230 -5.77 18.94 -1.63
C LEU A 230 -7.05 18.11 -1.81
N PRO A 231 -7.06 17.09 -2.71
CA PRO A 231 -8.24 16.29 -3.05
C PRO A 231 -8.56 15.25 -1.94
N VAL A 232 -8.68 15.70 -0.70
CA VAL A 232 -8.88 14.88 0.50
C VAL A 232 -10.08 15.41 1.26
N VAL A 233 -11.08 14.57 1.50
CA VAL A 233 -12.27 14.95 2.27
C VAL A 233 -12.04 14.63 3.75
N LEU A 234 -11.75 15.64 4.57
CA LEU A 234 -11.28 15.51 5.96
C LEU A 234 -12.30 14.84 6.88
N HIS A 235 -13.59 15.10 6.67
CA HIS A 235 -14.65 14.67 7.57
C HIS A 235 -15.11 13.21 7.37
N GLN A 236 -14.59 12.52 6.36
CA GLN A 236 -14.94 11.12 6.09
C GLN A 236 -14.26 10.16 7.08
N ARG A 237 -14.93 9.04 7.36
CA ARG A 237 -14.44 8.00 8.31
C ARG A 237 -13.03 7.52 7.96
N ASN A 238 -12.81 7.15 6.70
CA ASN A 238 -11.51 6.65 6.24
C ASN A 238 -10.42 7.72 6.34
N SER A 239 -10.72 8.99 6.06
CA SER A 239 -9.77 10.10 6.24
C SER A 239 -9.39 10.29 7.71
N ILE A 240 -10.37 10.24 8.61
CA ILE A 240 -10.14 10.33 10.06
C ILE A 240 -9.25 9.17 10.54
N ILE A 241 -9.56 7.93 10.15
CA ILE A 241 -8.80 6.75 10.55
C ILE A 241 -7.37 6.80 9.99
N LYS A 242 -7.21 7.19 8.71
CA LYS A 242 -5.88 7.34 8.07
C LYS A 242 -5.03 8.41 8.77
N LEU A 243 -5.61 9.58 9.07
CA LEU A 243 -4.91 10.65 9.79
C LEU A 243 -4.51 10.24 11.20
N GLN A 244 -5.38 9.52 11.92
CA GLN A 244 -5.07 9.00 13.26
C GLN A 244 -4.02 7.91 13.23
N SER A 245 -4.05 7.02 12.24
CA SER A 245 -3.01 6.02 12.02
C SER A 245 -1.65 6.67 11.74
N LEU A 246 -1.61 7.69 10.88
CA LEU A 246 -0.40 8.47 10.59
C LEU A 246 0.14 9.14 11.87
N ALA A 247 -0.70 9.90 12.57
CA ALA A 247 -0.28 10.62 13.77
C ALA A 247 0.25 9.66 14.85
N LEU A 248 -0.47 8.56 15.12
CA LEU A 248 -0.03 7.54 16.07
C LEU A 248 1.32 6.96 15.66
N ASN A 249 1.49 6.58 14.38
CA ASN A 249 2.75 6.06 13.89
C ASN A 249 3.90 7.07 14.11
N GLN A 250 3.70 8.34 13.76
CA GLN A 250 4.73 9.37 13.98
C GLN A 250 5.03 9.54 15.47
N PHE A 251 4.01 9.50 16.32
CA PHE A 251 4.10 9.76 17.76
C PHE A 251 4.77 8.62 18.54
N CYS A 252 4.74 7.40 18.02
CA CYS A 252 5.46 6.24 18.55
C CYS A 252 6.98 6.31 18.30
N ALA A 253 7.47 7.27 17.51
CA ALA A 253 8.91 7.39 17.24
C ALA A 253 9.70 7.64 18.55
N PRO A 254 10.87 7.00 18.76
CA PRO A 254 11.66 7.12 19.99
C PRO A 254 11.99 8.56 20.40
N ARG A 255 12.04 9.48 19.44
CA ARG A 255 12.29 10.91 19.68
C ARG A 255 11.25 11.61 20.54
N PHE A 256 10.02 11.09 20.60
CA PHE A 256 8.95 11.69 21.38
C PHE A 256 8.78 11.05 22.75
N VAL A 257 9.61 10.06 23.10
CA VAL A 257 9.65 9.48 24.44
C VAL A 257 9.81 10.54 25.54
N PRO A 258 10.72 11.53 25.42
CA PRO A 258 10.83 12.60 26.42
C PRO A 258 9.55 13.46 26.54
N MET A 259 8.87 13.70 25.41
CA MET A 259 7.59 14.43 25.40
C MET A 259 6.51 13.68 26.17
N TRP A 260 6.42 12.36 26.00
CA TRP A 260 5.45 11.53 26.72
C TRP A 260 5.77 11.46 28.22
N ARG A 261 7.05 11.30 28.59
CA ARG A 261 7.50 11.40 29.99
C ARG A 261 7.17 12.75 30.61
N TYR A 262 7.27 13.84 29.84
CA TYR A 262 6.89 15.16 30.32
C TYR A 262 5.42 15.23 30.74
N GLY A 263 4.52 14.53 30.06
CA GLY A 263 3.11 14.42 30.49
C GLY A 263 2.96 13.81 31.88
N TRP A 264 3.67 12.71 32.15
CA TRP A 264 3.70 12.07 33.47
C TRP A 264 4.33 12.94 34.55
N LYS A 265 5.42 13.63 34.23
CA LYS A 265 6.06 14.59 35.13
C LYS A 265 5.12 15.74 35.47
N LYS A 266 4.45 16.30 34.47
CA LYS A 266 3.54 17.44 34.67
C LYS A 266 2.29 17.06 35.47
N ALA A 267 1.85 15.80 35.39
CA ALA A 267 0.82 15.23 36.25
C ALA A 267 1.32 14.88 37.67
N GLY A 268 2.63 15.01 37.93
CA GLY A 268 3.22 14.82 39.25
C GLY A 268 3.62 13.38 39.57
N TYR A 269 3.68 12.44 38.63
CA TYR A 269 4.03 11.04 38.91
C TYR A 269 5.52 10.71 38.78
N LEU A 270 6.32 11.61 38.22
CA LEU A 270 7.78 11.45 38.07
C LEU A 270 8.52 12.42 39.00
N ASP A 271 9.69 12.02 39.51
CA ASP A 271 10.43 12.78 40.52
C ASP A 271 11.13 14.00 39.92
N GLU A 272 10.97 15.16 40.56
CA GLU A 272 11.41 16.45 39.99
C GLU A 272 12.93 16.56 39.80
N ALA A 273 13.75 15.97 40.70
CA ALA A 273 15.21 16.09 40.66
C ALA A 273 15.88 15.03 39.77
N ALA A 274 15.47 13.76 39.86
CA ALA A 274 16.11 12.65 39.15
C ALA A 274 15.67 12.53 37.67
N ASP A 275 14.46 12.99 37.33
CA ASP A 275 13.96 12.94 35.96
C ASP A 275 14.21 14.24 35.18
N HIS A 276 14.60 15.35 35.83
CA HIS A 276 14.97 16.59 35.13
C HIS A 276 16.18 16.40 34.22
N GLU A 277 17.18 15.65 34.68
CA GLU A 277 18.40 15.32 33.93
C GLU A 277 18.10 14.37 32.75
N LYS A 278 17.10 13.49 32.89
CA LYS A 278 16.69 12.52 31.85
C LYS A 278 15.74 13.09 30.79
N LEU A 279 15.05 14.20 31.06
CA LEU A 279 14.04 14.75 30.15
C LEU A 279 14.64 15.58 29.01
N GLY A 280 15.73 16.32 29.28
CA GLY A 280 16.40 17.19 28.32
C GLY A 280 15.47 18.22 27.64
N GLU A 281 16.01 18.94 26.66
CA GLU A 281 15.18 19.67 25.70
C GLU A 281 14.62 18.68 24.66
N PHE A 282 13.33 18.78 24.35
CA PHE A 282 12.70 17.95 23.34
C PHE A 282 11.84 18.79 22.38
N LEU A 283 11.72 18.32 21.14
CA LEU A 283 10.86 18.92 20.13
C LEU A 283 9.50 18.25 20.15
N THR A 284 8.44 19.04 20.08
CA THR A 284 7.09 18.52 19.83
C THR A 284 6.96 17.99 18.40
N PRO A 285 5.99 17.11 18.10
CA PRO A 285 5.74 16.64 16.75
C PRO A 285 5.53 17.76 15.73
N VAL A 286 4.91 18.87 16.14
CA VAL A 286 4.77 20.02 15.25
C VAL A 286 6.13 20.67 14.96
N GLN A 287 6.93 20.89 16.00
CA GLN A 287 8.28 21.47 15.88
C GLN A 287 9.32 20.54 15.25
N PHE A 288 9.02 19.26 15.06
CA PHE A 288 9.91 18.36 14.35
C PHE A 288 9.41 18.12 12.93
N CYS A 289 8.14 17.75 12.77
CA CYS A 289 7.62 17.32 11.48
C CYS A 289 7.39 18.48 10.50
N PHE A 290 7.32 19.73 10.95
CA PHE A 290 6.96 20.87 10.07
C PHE A 290 8.01 22.00 10.08
N THR A 291 9.19 21.78 10.67
CA THR A 291 10.24 22.81 10.79
C THR A 291 11.28 22.61 9.70
N GLY A 292 11.59 23.67 8.93
CA GLY A 292 12.44 23.61 7.72
C GLY A 292 11.74 24.03 6.43
N GLN A 293 10.48 24.49 6.50
CA GLN A 293 9.67 24.90 5.34
C GLN A 293 10.15 26.19 4.63
N GLU A 294 11.16 26.89 5.14
CA GLU A 294 11.69 28.11 4.50
C GLU A 294 12.77 27.86 3.42
N SER A 295 13.15 26.61 3.14
CA SER A 295 14.27 26.36 2.21
C SER A 295 14.26 25.06 1.40
N ILE A 296 13.13 24.36 1.26
CA ILE A 296 13.02 23.38 0.16
C ILE A 296 12.55 24.17 -1.06
N ALA A 297 13.48 24.92 -1.63
CA ALA A 297 13.42 25.30 -3.03
C ALA A 297 13.15 24.03 -3.84
N ALA A 298 12.41 24.20 -4.94
CA ALA A 298 11.98 23.16 -5.85
C ALA A 298 13.13 22.44 -6.61
N ASP A 299 14.33 22.37 -6.02
CA ASP A 299 15.51 21.83 -6.66
C ASP A 299 15.95 20.54 -5.95
N GLU A 300 16.13 19.52 -6.78
CA GLU A 300 16.71 18.20 -6.50
C GLU A 300 15.83 17.13 -5.82
N CYS A 301 14.52 17.10 -6.11
CA CYS A 301 13.83 15.80 -6.16
C CYS A 301 13.74 15.31 -7.59
N PHE A 302 14.69 14.45 -7.99
CA PHE A 302 14.75 13.82 -9.32
C PHE A 302 13.53 12.92 -9.64
N GLU A 303 12.61 12.75 -8.68
CA GLU A 303 11.35 12.00 -8.83
C GLU A 303 10.16 12.86 -9.31
N CYS A 304 10.33 14.17 -9.51
CA CYS A 304 9.23 15.10 -9.80
C CYS A 304 9.40 15.87 -11.12
N GLU A 305 9.56 15.19 -12.24
CA GLU A 305 9.18 15.80 -13.54
C GLU A 305 7.65 15.74 -13.68
N GLY A 306 6.98 16.79 -13.21
CA GLY A 306 5.54 17.00 -13.41
C GLY A 306 4.76 17.26 -12.13
N GLU A 307 4.59 18.55 -11.83
CA GLU A 307 3.80 19.17 -10.75
C GLU A 307 4.36 19.10 -9.31
N PRO A 308 4.32 20.23 -8.56
CA PRO A 308 4.93 20.34 -7.24
C PRO A 308 4.13 19.54 -6.21
N LEU A 309 4.56 18.31 -5.93
CA LEU A 309 4.05 17.52 -4.81
C LEU A 309 4.50 18.19 -3.50
N LEU A 310 3.53 18.69 -2.74
CA LEU A 310 3.77 19.40 -1.48
C LEU A 310 4.25 18.41 -0.40
N HIS A 311 5.55 18.41 -0.12
CA HIS A 311 6.18 17.59 0.93
C HIS A 311 6.22 18.36 2.25
N PHE A 312 5.11 18.42 2.97
CA PHE A 312 5.00 19.30 4.14
C PHE A 312 5.17 18.60 5.50
N ILE A 313 5.28 17.27 5.57
CA ILE A 313 5.50 16.52 6.82
C ILE A 313 6.87 15.83 6.76
N THR A 314 7.71 15.96 7.78
CA THR A 314 8.96 15.21 7.94
C THR A 314 8.73 13.97 8.81
N CYS A 315 9.19 12.81 8.36
CA CYS A 315 9.04 11.56 9.09
C CYS A 315 9.82 11.56 10.40
N SER A 316 9.14 11.25 11.50
CA SER A 316 9.69 11.17 12.85
C SER A 316 10.65 10.00 13.05
N TRP A 317 10.57 8.97 12.21
CA TRP A 317 11.42 7.79 12.25
C TRP A 317 12.71 7.98 11.44
N CYS A 318 12.58 8.32 10.15
CA CYS A 318 13.71 8.37 9.20
C CYS A 318 14.17 9.79 8.82
N LYS A 319 13.48 10.84 9.25
CA LYS A 319 13.75 12.25 8.91
C LYS A 319 13.58 12.62 7.43
N SER A 320 13.06 11.72 6.60
CA SER A 320 12.73 12.00 5.20
C SER A 320 11.37 12.71 5.07
N PRO A 321 11.18 13.57 4.05
CA PRO A 321 9.87 14.14 3.76
C PRO A 321 8.84 13.04 3.43
N ILE A 322 7.65 13.17 4.00
CA ILE A 322 6.45 12.38 3.74
C ILE A 322 5.56 13.22 2.83
N SER A 323 5.18 12.70 1.68
CA SER A 323 4.08 13.30 0.91
C SER A 323 2.76 12.98 1.61
N SER A 324 1.90 13.98 1.78
CA SER A 324 0.52 13.76 2.28
C SER A 324 -0.28 12.81 1.40
N ALA A 325 0.10 12.72 0.13
CA ALA A 325 -0.46 11.84 -0.89
C ALA A 325 -0.11 10.35 -0.67
N ASN A 326 1.00 10.02 0.00
CA ASN A 326 1.40 8.63 0.26
C ASN A 326 0.54 7.94 1.34
N TYR A 327 -0.21 8.68 2.15
CA TYR A 327 -1.06 8.10 3.22
C TYR A 327 -2.57 8.27 2.99
N VAL A 328 -2.97 9.20 2.11
CA VAL A 328 -4.34 9.22 1.60
C VAL A 328 -4.40 8.24 0.44
N HIS A 329 -4.61 6.97 0.77
CA HIS A 329 -4.77 5.89 -0.21
C HIS A 329 -5.88 6.20 -1.21
N ASP A 330 -5.47 6.76 -2.33
CA ASP A 330 -6.09 6.65 -3.62
C ASP A 330 -4.99 6.15 -4.56
N VAL A 331 -5.29 5.15 -5.39
CA VAL A 331 -4.26 4.33 -6.08
C VAL A 331 -3.33 5.18 -6.93
N TRP A 332 -3.87 6.28 -7.45
CA TRP A 332 -3.22 7.33 -8.21
C TRP A 332 -2.03 8.00 -7.52
N PHE A 333 -2.01 7.99 -6.19
CA PHE A 333 -1.01 8.68 -5.38
C PHE A 333 -0.03 7.74 -4.68
N THR A 334 -0.20 6.42 -4.82
CA THR A 334 0.78 5.47 -4.30
C THR A 334 2.12 5.61 -5.03
N SER A 335 3.21 5.60 -4.28
CA SER A 335 4.58 5.65 -4.82
C SER A 335 4.79 4.52 -5.82
N LEU A 336 4.28 3.31 -5.56
CA LEU A 336 4.39 2.16 -6.46
C LEU A 336 3.63 2.32 -7.78
N TYR A 337 2.42 2.90 -7.79
CA TYR A 337 1.72 3.20 -9.04
C TYR A 337 2.53 4.16 -9.92
N LYS A 338 3.08 5.21 -9.32
CA LYS A 338 3.98 6.16 -10.00
C LYS A 338 5.27 5.50 -10.47
N LEU A 339 5.86 4.63 -9.64
CA LEU A 339 7.02 3.86 -10.01
C LEU A 339 6.72 2.95 -11.21
N CYS A 340 5.55 2.32 -11.27
CA CYS A 340 5.12 1.48 -12.41
C CYS A 340 4.61 2.27 -13.62
N GLN A 341 4.46 3.59 -13.53
CA GLN A 341 3.79 4.43 -14.53
C GLN A 341 4.31 4.22 -15.97
N PRO A 342 5.62 4.08 -16.25
CA PRO A 342 6.09 3.80 -17.61
C PRO A 342 5.44 2.55 -18.23
N PHE A 343 5.33 1.45 -17.47
CA PHE A 343 4.67 0.22 -17.92
C PHE A 343 3.17 0.39 -18.07
N LEU A 344 2.54 1.09 -17.14
CA LEU A 344 1.10 1.31 -17.19
C LEU A 344 0.71 2.20 -18.38
N ILE A 345 1.56 3.13 -18.78
CA ILE A 345 1.41 3.90 -20.02
C ILE A 345 1.50 2.97 -21.24
N LEU A 346 2.50 2.08 -21.30
CA LEU A 346 2.62 1.12 -22.42
C LEU A 346 1.41 0.19 -22.51
N MET A 347 0.90 -0.30 -21.37
CA MET A 347 -0.32 -1.10 -21.31
C MET A 347 -1.56 -0.29 -21.73
N ARG A 348 -1.64 0.99 -21.37
CA ARG A 348 -2.73 1.88 -21.81
C ARG A 348 -2.70 2.12 -23.30
N ILE A 349 -1.53 2.31 -23.91
CA ILE A 349 -1.38 2.45 -25.37
C ILE A 349 -1.87 1.17 -26.08
N GLY A 350 -1.59 -0.01 -25.52
CA GLY A 350 -2.13 -1.28 -26.01
C GLY A 350 -3.62 -1.50 -25.71
N GLY A 351 -4.29 -0.64 -24.94
CA GLY A 351 -5.67 -0.88 -24.52
C GLY A 351 -5.82 -2.08 -23.58
N LEU A 352 -4.78 -2.38 -22.80
CA LEU A 352 -4.72 -3.47 -21.82
C LEU A 352 -5.02 -3.01 -20.39
N PHE A 353 -4.90 -1.71 -20.11
CA PHE A 353 -5.00 -1.20 -18.75
C PHE A 353 -5.84 0.07 -18.68
N PHE A 354 -6.69 0.14 -17.67
CA PHE A 354 -7.35 1.34 -17.17
C PHE A 354 -7.68 1.10 -15.69
N ILE A 355 -7.88 2.17 -14.93
CA ILE A 355 -8.42 2.04 -13.58
C ILE A 355 -9.86 2.50 -13.63
N HIS A 356 -10.75 1.67 -13.11
CA HIS A 356 -12.15 2.04 -13.00
C HIS A 356 -12.29 3.32 -12.16
N PRO A 357 -13.02 4.37 -12.60
CA PRO A 357 -13.18 5.63 -11.86
C PRO A 357 -13.76 5.47 -10.44
N HIS A 358 -14.47 4.35 -10.22
CA HIS A 358 -15.01 3.92 -8.93
C HIS A 358 -14.25 2.73 -8.35
N GLY A 359 -12.99 2.55 -8.73
CA GLY A 359 -12.15 1.39 -8.48
C GLY A 359 -11.52 1.34 -7.10
N GLY A 360 -11.92 2.22 -6.17
CA GLY A 360 -11.56 2.09 -4.76
C GLY A 360 -12.10 0.78 -4.15
N PRO A 361 -11.66 0.40 -2.95
CA PRO A 361 -12.12 -0.81 -2.28
C PRO A 361 -13.66 -0.89 -2.33
N ILE A 362 -14.20 -2.08 -2.69
CA ILE A 362 -15.65 -2.37 -2.90
C ILE A 362 -16.52 -1.87 -1.73
N SER A 363 -15.88 -1.75 -0.57
CA SER A 363 -16.36 -1.25 0.69
C SER A 363 -16.91 0.18 0.64
N ASP A 364 -16.28 1.08 -0.14
CA ASP A 364 -16.69 2.48 -0.30
C ASP A 364 -17.85 2.65 -1.30
N ARG A 365 -18.00 1.72 -2.24
CA ARG A 365 -18.99 1.80 -3.34
C ARG A 365 -20.44 1.59 -2.88
N LYS A 366 -20.69 0.64 -1.98
CA LYS A 366 -22.04 0.39 -1.43
C LYS A 366 -22.55 1.53 -0.55
N ILE A 367 -21.65 2.35 -0.02
CA ILE A 367 -21.97 3.51 0.82
C ILE A 367 -22.33 4.71 -0.06
N LEU A 368 -21.58 4.94 -1.16
CA LEU A 368 -21.85 6.04 -2.09
C LEU A 368 -23.24 5.91 -2.77
N GLU A 369 -23.59 4.70 -3.23
CA GLU A 369 -24.89 4.44 -3.87
C GLU A 369 -26.06 4.54 -2.88
N ALA A 370 -25.88 4.08 -1.63
CA ALA A 370 -26.91 4.16 -0.59
C ALA A 370 -27.15 5.58 -0.07
N SER A 371 -26.10 6.41 0.06
CA SER A 371 -26.23 7.82 0.46
C SER A 371 -26.80 8.71 -0.65
N SER A 372 -26.62 8.33 -1.91
CA SER A 372 -27.19 9.07 -3.05
C SER A 372 -28.68 8.81 -3.30
N ALA A 373 -29.26 7.77 -2.70
CA ALA A 373 -30.69 7.48 -2.81
C ALA A 373 -31.58 8.31 -1.85
N THR A 374 -30.99 9.00 -0.86
CA THR A 374 -31.75 9.76 0.17
C THR A 374 -31.61 11.28 0.06
N LEU A 375 -30.87 11.79 -0.94
CA LEU A 375 -30.69 13.22 -1.15
C LEU A 375 -31.31 13.64 -2.48
N THR A 376 -32.51 14.20 -2.40
CA THR A 376 -33.12 14.97 -3.48
C THR A 376 -32.24 16.17 -3.84
N SER A 377 -32.00 16.31 -5.15
CA SER A 377 -31.50 17.49 -5.87
C SER A 377 -30.43 18.35 -5.18
N SER A 378 -29.20 17.86 -5.15
CA SER A 378 -28.00 18.71 -5.19
C SER A 378 -27.23 18.32 -6.44
N SER A 379 -26.92 19.30 -7.31
CA SER A 379 -26.17 19.09 -8.54
C SER A 379 -24.92 18.25 -8.26
N LYS A 380 -24.84 17.05 -8.82
CA LYS A 380 -23.63 16.22 -8.74
C LYS A 380 -22.46 17.05 -9.27
N PRO A 381 -21.36 17.23 -8.52
CA PRO A 381 -20.17 17.86 -9.08
C PRO A 381 -19.77 17.12 -10.36
N GLY A 382 -19.44 17.87 -11.40
CA GLY A 382 -19.05 17.28 -12.68
C GLY A 382 -17.83 16.37 -12.54
N PRO A 383 -17.66 15.38 -13.43
CA PRO A 383 -16.54 14.44 -13.34
C PRO A 383 -15.21 15.18 -13.39
N THR A 384 -14.31 14.84 -12.46
CA THR A 384 -12.95 15.40 -12.38
C THR A 384 -12.17 15.12 -13.68
N LYS A 385 -11.11 15.88 -13.94
CA LYS A 385 -10.28 15.69 -15.16
C LYS A 385 -9.79 14.23 -15.29
N TRP A 386 -9.40 13.62 -14.17
CA TRP A 386 -8.95 12.23 -14.11
C TRP A 386 -10.05 11.21 -14.38
N GLU A 387 -11.25 11.41 -13.81
CA GLU A 387 -12.39 10.53 -14.12
C GLU A 387 -12.76 10.56 -15.61
N ARG A 388 -12.61 11.71 -16.27
CA ARG A 388 -12.82 11.82 -17.72
C ARG A 388 -11.73 11.05 -18.48
N PHE A 389 -10.47 11.21 -18.08
CA PHE A 389 -9.35 10.48 -18.68
C PHE A 389 -9.51 8.95 -18.58
N GLU A 390 -9.96 8.43 -17.44
CA GLU A 390 -10.21 6.99 -17.28
C GLU A 390 -11.40 6.49 -18.07
N ARG A 391 -12.49 7.27 -18.17
CA ARG A 391 -13.60 6.92 -19.08
C ARG A 391 -13.14 6.84 -20.53
N ILE A 392 -12.26 7.73 -20.96
CA ILE A 392 -11.65 7.68 -22.30
C ILE A 392 -10.78 6.43 -22.45
N SER A 393 -9.97 6.09 -21.44
CA SER A 393 -9.12 4.88 -21.45
C SER A 393 -9.94 3.58 -21.52
N ILE A 394 -11.10 3.54 -20.85
CA ILE A 394 -12.05 2.41 -20.94
C ILE A 394 -12.57 2.28 -22.39
N VAL A 395 -13.10 3.37 -22.96
CA VAL A 395 -13.64 3.36 -24.32
C VAL A 395 -12.56 2.97 -25.33
N TYR A 396 -11.35 3.50 -25.17
CA TYR A 396 -10.19 3.15 -25.98
C TYR A 396 -9.89 1.65 -25.91
N SER A 397 -9.83 1.06 -24.71
CA SER A 397 -9.52 -0.37 -24.53
C SER A 397 -10.54 -1.28 -25.25
N PHE A 398 -11.83 -0.93 -25.23
CA PHE A 398 -12.87 -1.67 -25.97
C PHE A 398 -12.81 -1.45 -27.49
N LEU A 399 -12.39 -0.25 -27.92
CA LEU A 399 -12.14 0.03 -29.34
C LEU A 399 -10.99 -0.83 -29.88
N VAL A 400 -9.88 -0.92 -29.15
CA VAL A 400 -8.74 -1.79 -29.54
C VAL A 400 -9.17 -3.25 -29.64
N LEU A 401 -9.93 -3.75 -28.66
CA LEU A 401 -10.45 -5.13 -28.70
C LEU A 401 -11.36 -5.37 -29.91
N SER A 402 -12.19 -4.39 -30.26
CA SER A 402 -13.10 -4.48 -31.41
C SER A 402 -12.34 -4.52 -32.73
N VAL A 403 -11.28 -3.72 -32.88
CA VAL A 403 -10.37 -3.78 -34.03
C VAL A 403 -9.67 -5.15 -34.11
N GLY A 404 -9.19 -5.67 -32.98
CA GLY A 404 -8.59 -7.01 -32.91
C GLY A 404 -9.55 -8.13 -33.31
N LEU A 405 -10.81 -8.09 -32.85
CA LEU A 405 -11.85 -9.05 -33.21
C LEU A 405 -12.22 -8.98 -34.69
N LEU A 406 -12.34 -7.79 -35.27
CA LEU A 406 -12.61 -7.61 -36.70
C LEU A 406 -11.46 -8.17 -37.55
N PHE A 407 -10.22 -7.91 -37.13
CA PHE A 407 -9.04 -8.47 -37.78
C PHE A 407 -9.02 -10.00 -37.71
N GLY A 408 -9.24 -10.57 -36.52
CA GLY A 408 -9.32 -12.02 -36.32
C GLY A 408 -10.44 -12.66 -37.15
N ALA A 409 -11.62 -12.05 -37.20
CA ALA A 409 -12.75 -12.52 -38.00
C ALA A 409 -12.42 -12.49 -39.50
N LYS A 410 -11.80 -11.42 -40.00
CA LYS A 410 -11.34 -11.31 -41.40
C LYS A 410 -10.30 -12.40 -41.72
N PHE A 411 -9.35 -12.65 -40.82
CA PHE A 411 -8.34 -13.68 -41.00
C PHE A 411 -8.97 -15.08 -41.05
N VAL A 412 -9.83 -15.42 -40.08
CA VAL A 412 -10.53 -16.71 -40.05
C VAL A 412 -11.39 -16.91 -41.30
N TYR A 413 -12.13 -15.89 -41.73
CA TYR A 413 -12.90 -15.94 -42.98
C TYR A 413 -12.00 -16.23 -44.19
N THR A 414 -10.86 -15.54 -44.31
CA THR A 414 -9.91 -15.71 -45.40
C THR A 414 -9.29 -17.12 -45.36
N MET A 415 -8.95 -17.63 -44.17
CA MET A 415 -8.39 -18.96 -43.98
C MET A 415 -9.40 -20.05 -44.38
N VAL A 416 -10.66 -19.98 -43.91
CA VAL A 416 -11.72 -20.94 -44.24
C VAL A 416 -12.04 -20.91 -45.74
N TYR A 417 -12.10 -19.72 -46.33
CA TYR A 417 -12.32 -19.55 -47.77
C TYR A 417 -11.15 -20.09 -48.61
N GLY A 418 -9.91 -19.86 -48.16
CA GLY A 418 -8.72 -20.42 -48.80
C GLY A 418 -8.69 -21.95 -48.74
N LEU A 419 -9.05 -22.52 -47.58
CA LEU A 419 -9.15 -23.96 -47.39
C LEU A 419 -10.25 -24.61 -48.26
N SER A 420 -11.42 -23.97 -48.38
CA SER A 420 -12.52 -24.49 -49.20
C SER A 420 -12.24 -24.47 -50.71
N ARG A 421 -11.23 -23.70 -51.15
CA ARG A 421 -10.78 -23.63 -52.55
C ARG A 421 -9.57 -24.51 -52.88
N LEU A 422 -9.02 -25.25 -51.92
CA LEU A 422 -7.97 -26.24 -52.18
C LEU A 422 -8.57 -27.44 -52.94
N ALA A 423 -8.51 -27.40 -54.27
CA ALA A 423 -9.05 -28.43 -55.16
C ALA A 423 -8.13 -29.67 -55.32
N THR A 424 -7.00 -29.74 -54.61
CA THR A 424 -5.95 -30.77 -54.80
C THR A 424 -5.74 -31.63 -53.55
N PRO A 425 -5.29 -32.90 -53.68
CA PRO A 425 -4.93 -33.73 -52.53
C PRO A 425 -3.84 -33.06 -51.67
N LEU A 426 -3.87 -33.33 -50.35
CA LEU A 426 -2.91 -32.82 -49.35
C LEU A 426 -1.46 -33.18 -49.73
N ASN A 427 -0.80 -32.29 -50.46
CA ASN A 427 0.62 -32.37 -50.78
C ASN A 427 1.45 -31.58 -49.75
N ARG A 428 2.77 -31.82 -49.73
CA ARG A 428 3.72 -31.21 -48.77
C ARG A 428 3.68 -29.67 -48.74
N THR A 429 3.46 -29.03 -49.89
CA THR A 429 3.33 -27.56 -50.02
C THR A 429 2.02 -27.01 -49.45
N SER A 430 0.89 -27.69 -49.69
CA SER A 430 -0.40 -27.33 -49.08
C SER A 430 -0.37 -27.50 -47.56
N LEU A 431 0.35 -28.50 -47.04
CA LEU A 431 0.50 -28.71 -45.60
C LEU A 431 1.33 -27.59 -44.94
N GLY A 432 2.42 -27.14 -45.58
CA GLY A 432 3.19 -25.98 -45.11
C GLY A 432 2.35 -24.71 -45.02
N LEU A 433 1.50 -24.45 -46.02
CA LEU A 433 0.59 -23.30 -46.01
C LEU A 433 -0.40 -23.37 -44.83
N ILE A 434 -1.00 -24.53 -44.59
CA ILE A 434 -1.94 -24.76 -43.48
C ILE A 434 -1.25 -24.55 -42.13
N VAL A 435 -0.05 -25.09 -41.93
CA VAL A 435 0.71 -24.94 -40.69
C VAL A 435 1.11 -23.48 -40.46
N SER A 436 1.54 -22.75 -41.49
CA SER A 436 1.84 -21.32 -41.39
C SER A 436 0.62 -20.48 -40.98
N HIS A 437 -0.54 -20.74 -41.58
CA HIS A 437 -1.77 -20.04 -41.21
C HIS A 437 -2.27 -20.42 -39.82
N SER A 438 -2.07 -21.67 -39.39
CA SER A 438 -2.42 -22.14 -38.05
C SER A 438 -1.53 -21.50 -36.98
N ALA A 439 -0.23 -21.34 -37.23
CA ALA A 439 0.69 -20.64 -36.32
C ALA A 439 0.28 -19.16 -36.14
N TYR A 440 -0.06 -18.50 -37.26
CA TYR A 440 -0.53 -17.12 -37.24
C TYR A 440 -1.89 -16.98 -36.53
N LEU A 441 -2.80 -17.93 -36.73
CA LEU A 441 -4.06 -18.00 -35.99
C LEU A 441 -3.81 -18.13 -34.48
N GLY A 442 -2.85 -18.96 -34.07
CA GLY A 442 -2.44 -19.09 -32.68
C GLY A 442 -2.00 -17.75 -32.09
N TRP A 443 -1.24 -16.94 -32.84
CA TRP A 443 -0.83 -15.60 -32.42
C TRP A 443 -2.03 -14.64 -32.29
N ILE A 444 -2.95 -14.63 -33.27
CA ILE A 444 -4.19 -13.82 -33.19
C ILE A 444 -5.03 -14.20 -31.97
N VAL A 445 -5.21 -15.50 -31.72
CA VAL A 445 -5.97 -16.00 -30.57
C VAL A 445 -5.31 -15.57 -29.26
N GLN A 446 -3.98 -15.72 -29.15
CA GLN A 446 -3.21 -15.30 -27.98
C GLN A 446 -3.37 -13.80 -27.71
N MET A 447 -3.34 -12.99 -28.77
CA MET A 447 -3.54 -11.54 -28.72
C MET A 447 -4.93 -11.15 -28.22
N ILE A 448 -5.99 -11.67 -28.84
CA ILE A 448 -7.38 -11.33 -28.50
C ILE A 448 -7.73 -11.81 -27.09
N LEU A 449 -7.41 -13.07 -26.77
CA LEU A 449 -7.69 -13.62 -25.44
C LEU A 449 -6.84 -12.97 -24.36
N GLY A 450 -5.57 -12.64 -24.66
CA GLY A 450 -4.71 -11.87 -23.77
C GLY A 450 -5.34 -10.52 -23.40
N GLN A 451 -5.82 -9.79 -24.42
CA GLN A 451 -6.52 -8.53 -24.19
C GLN A 451 -7.78 -8.71 -23.33
N ILE A 452 -8.62 -9.71 -23.62
CA ILE A 452 -9.84 -10.01 -22.83
C ILE A 452 -9.50 -10.30 -21.35
N ILE A 453 -8.41 -11.04 -21.09
CA ILE A 453 -7.96 -11.35 -19.73
C ILE A 453 -7.64 -10.06 -18.95
N PHE A 454 -6.86 -9.15 -19.54
CA PHE A 454 -6.48 -7.90 -18.87
C PHE A 454 -7.64 -6.92 -18.73
N LEU A 455 -8.54 -6.81 -19.72
CA LEU A 455 -9.76 -6.00 -19.57
C LEU A 455 -10.63 -6.54 -18.43
N ARG A 456 -10.79 -7.87 -18.33
CA ARG A 456 -11.53 -8.50 -17.22
C ARG A 456 -10.90 -8.18 -15.87
N ALA A 457 -9.57 -8.16 -15.79
CA ALA A 457 -8.85 -7.77 -14.58
C ALA A 457 -9.09 -6.29 -14.21
N CYS A 458 -9.09 -5.37 -15.19
CA CYS A 458 -9.36 -3.95 -14.97
C CYS A 458 -10.82 -3.66 -14.59
N LEU A 459 -11.78 -4.44 -15.12
CA LEU A 459 -13.20 -4.32 -14.80
C LEU A 459 -13.54 -4.82 -13.38
N ARG A 460 -12.65 -5.57 -12.73
CA ARG A 460 -12.80 -6.03 -11.35
C ARG A 460 -12.06 -5.09 -10.40
N PRO A 461 -12.76 -4.24 -9.63
CA PRO A 461 -12.13 -3.29 -8.71
C PRO A 461 -11.19 -3.96 -7.68
N SER A 462 -11.48 -5.20 -7.29
CA SER A 462 -10.72 -5.95 -6.29
C SER A 462 -9.44 -6.61 -6.79
N SER A 463 -9.11 -6.50 -8.08
CA SER A 463 -7.98 -7.24 -8.66
C SER A 463 -6.72 -6.36 -8.76
N LEU A 464 -6.56 -5.58 -9.83
CA LEU A 464 -5.36 -4.77 -10.06
C LEU A 464 -5.21 -3.60 -9.09
N THR A 465 -6.30 -2.91 -8.76
CA THR A 465 -6.28 -1.73 -7.89
C THR A 465 -5.92 -2.10 -6.45
N GLU A 466 -6.55 -3.14 -5.91
CA GLU A 466 -6.24 -3.70 -4.59
C GLU A 466 -4.81 -4.29 -4.57
N PHE A 467 -4.34 -4.88 -5.67
CA PHE A 467 -2.98 -5.42 -5.77
C PHE A 467 -1.94 -4.32 -5.56
N PHE A 468 -2.04 -3.19 -6.27
CA PHE A 468 -1.11 -2.07 -6.08
C PHE A 468 -1.18 -1.48 -4.67
N LEU A 469 -2.37 -1.37 -4.08
CA LEU A 469 -2.55 -0.86 -2.72
C LEU A 469 -1.90 -1.76 -1.67
N ARG A 470 -2.09 -3.08 -1.78
CA ARG A 470 -1.47 -4.05 -0.86
C ARG A 470 0.03 -4.14 -1.07
N TRP A 471 0.49 -4.06 -2.31
CA TRP A 471 1.92 -4.10 -2.58
C TRP A 471 2.64 -2.88 -2.00
N GLU A 472 2.05 -1.69 -2.09
CA GLU A 472 2.61 -0.47 -1.47
C GLU A 472 2.83 -0.62 0.04
N SER A 473 1.95 -1.32 0.76
CA SER A 473 2.10 -1.57 2.21
C SER A 473 3.05 -2.73 2.54
N LEU A 474 3.32 -3.59 1.56
CA LEU A 474 4.12 -4.81 1.73
C LEU A 474 5.53 -4.73 1.13
N ARG A 475 5.90 -3.65 0.45
CA ARG A 475 7.28 -3.47 -0.01
C ARG A 475 8.25 -3.27 1.16
N TYR A 476 9.51 -3.68 0.98
CA TYR A 476 10.54 -3.45 1.98
C TYR A 476 11.00 -1.98 2.00
N PHE A 477 11.29 -1.44 3.19
CA PHE A 477 11.90 -0.12 3.36
C PHE A 477 13.30 -0.31 3.92
N CYS A 478 14.33 0.12 3.19
CA CYS A 478 15.69 0.18 3.73
C CYS A 478 15.81 1.45 4.57
N ALA A 479 15.96 1.30 5.89
CA ALA A 479 15.80 2.39 6.85
C ALA A 479 17.07 3.21 7.13
N ASP A 480 18.24 2.85 6.58
CA ASP A 480 19.51 3.42 7.04
C ASP A 480 20.57 3.54 5.92
N GLU A 481 20.69 4.72 5.29
CA GLU A 481 21.74 5.02 4.29
C GLU A 481 23.16 5.05 4.92
N LYS A 482 23.30 5.12 6.25
CA LYS A 482 24.61 5.22 6.92
C LYS A 482 25.21 3.88 7.34
N ASN A 483 24.39 2.87 7.66
CA ASN A 483 24.85 1.54 8.03
C ASN A 483 24.67 0.49 6.90
N CYS A 484 23.83 0.78 5.89
CA CYS A 484 23.72 -0.03 4.67
C CYS A 484 24.50 0.63 3.52
N SER A 485 25.83 0.70 3.64
CA SER A 485 26.70 1.19 2.56
C SER A 485 26.72 0.30 1.29
N SER A 486 26.04 -0.86 1.32
CA SER A 486 26.07 -1.87 0.26
C SER A 486 24.70 -2.24 -0.34
N SER A 487 23.57 -1.70 0.14
CA SER A 487 22.23 -2.03 -0.40
C SER A 487 21.44 -0.80 -0.83
N PRO A 488 21.06 -0.66 -2.11
CA PRO A 488 20.24 0.46 -2.58
C PRO A 488 18.85 0.46 -1.91
N SER A 489 18.27 1.65 -1.73
CA SER A 489 16.87 1.80 -1.31
C SER A 489 15.94 1.16 -2.34
N PHE A 490 14.78 0.64 -1.89
CA PHE A 490 13.79 -0.02 -2.76
C PHE A 490 13.51 0.79 -4.04
N GLY A 491 13.32 2.11 -3.90
CA GLY A 491 13.09 3.00 -5.03
C GLY A 491 14.23 3.01 -6.06
N LYS A 492 15.49 3.07 -5.62
CA LYS A 492 16.67 3.08 -6.51
C LYS A 492 16.83 1.73 -7.25
N ASP A 493 16.75 0.60 -6.55
CA ASP A 493 16.85 -0.75 -7.18
C ASP A 493 15.67 -1.02 -8.11
N PHE A 494 14.44 -0.67 -7.68
CA PHE A 494 13.23 -0.83 -8.49
C PHE A 494 13.27 0.03 -9.75
N CYS A 495 13.64 1.32 -9.64
CA CYS A 495 13.74 2.23 -10.79
C CYS A 495 14.75 1.75 -11.82
N TRP A 496 15.93 1.30 -11.39
CA TRP A 496 16.93 0.77 -12.30
C TRP A 496 16.41 -0.45 -13.06
N ARG A 497 15.84 -1.44 -12.35
CA ARG A 497 15.26 -2.65 -12.97
C ARG A 497 14.12 -2.30 -13.91
N ARG A 498 13.20 -1.45 -13.47
CA ARG A 498 12.09 -0.96 -14.28
C ARG A 498 12.60 -0.33 -15.57
N ASN A 499 13.57 0.58 -15.49
CA ASN A 499 14.09 1.27 -16.68
C ASN A 499 14.71 0.28 -17.67
N VAL A 500 15.48 -0.71 -17.20
CA VAL A 500 16.05 -1.76 -18.04
C VAL A 500 14.94 -2.60 -18.70
N ILE A 501 13.97 -3.09 -17.93
CA ILE A 501 12.87 -3.91 -18.46
C ILE A 501 11.99 -3.09 -19.41
N SER A 502 11.72 -1.81 -19.11
CA SER A 502 10.94 -0.91 -19.98
C SER A 502 11.66 -0.64 -21.30
N PHE A 503 12.98 -0.41 -21.26
CA PHE A 503 13.79 -0.23 -22.47
C PHE A 503 13.72 -1.49 -23.36
N LEU A 504 13.90 -2.67 -22.77
CA LEU A 504 13.77 -3.94 -23.49
C LEU A 504 12.36 -4.17 -24.05
N ALA A 505 11.32 -3.78 -23.31
CA ALA A 505 9.94 -3.88 -23.77
C ALA A 505 9.68 -2.98 -25.00
N VAL A 506 10.14 -1.73 -24.97
CA VAL A 506 10.01 -0.79 -26.10
C VAL A 506 10.79 -1.29 -27.32
N LEU A 507 12.03 -1.74 -27.12
CA LEU A 507 12.84 -2.32 -28.19
C LEU A 507 12.14 -3.53 -28.84
N HIS A 508 11.59 -4.43 -28.03
CA HIS A 508 10.86 -5.59 -28.52
C HIS A 508 9.56 -5.18 -29.22
N CYS A 509 8.81 -4.19 -28.72
CA CYS A 509 7.66 -3.65 -29.45
C CYS A 509 8.03 -3.09 -30.83
N ILE A 510 9.18 -2.42 -30.97
CA ILE A 510 9.66 -1.90 -32.26
C ILE A 510 10.00 -3.06 -33.20
N LEU A 511 10.76 -4.05 -32.73
CA LEU A 511 11.10 -5.24 -33.54
C LEU A 511 9.85 -6.00 -33.97
N GLN A 512 8.89 -6.14 -33.04
CA GLN A 512 7.61 -6.80 -33.29
C GLN A 512 6.76 -6.06 -34.33
N TRP A 513 6.79 -4.73 -34.29
CA TRP A 513 6.12 -3.91 -35.29
C TRP A 513 6.80 -4.05 -36.66
N MET A 514 8.14 -4.04 -36.71
CA MET A 514 8.91 -4.21 -37.95
C MET A 514 8.78 -5.61 -38.56
N SER A 515 8.55 -6.65 -37.74
CA SER A 515 8.46 -8.05 -38.19
C SER A 515 7.09 -8.45 -38.72
N VAL A 516 6.06 -7.62 -38.53
CA VAL A 516 4.72 -7.85 -39.07
C VAL A 516 4.62 -7.10 -40.40
N ASP A 517 4.75 -7.82 -41.52
CA ASP A 517 4.59 -7.26 -42.86
C ASP A 517 3.20 -6.63 -43.02
N PHE A 518 3.07 -5.31 -42.78
CA PHE A 518 1.80 -4.61 -42.91
C PHE A 518 1.94 -3.31 -43.72
N PRO A 519 1.79 -3.37 -45.05
CA PRO A 519 1.98 -2.19 -45.91
C PRO A 519 0.87 -1.12 -45.84
N LEU A 520 -0.25 -1.31 -45.14
CA LEU A 520 -1.44 -0.44 -45.36
C LEU A 520 -2.24 0.05 -44.14
N LEU A 521 -1.88 -0.28 -42.90
CA LEU A 521 -2.51 0.28 -41.69
C LEU A 521 -1.48 0.42 -40.56
N LEU A 522 -0.62 1.44 -40.66
CA LEU A 522 0.39 1.82 -39.67
C LEU A 522 -0.10 1.81 -38.20
N PRO A 523 -1.35 2.20 -37.85
CA PRO A 523 -1.81 2.15 -36.46
C PRO A 523 -2.00 0.71 -35.93
N GLY A 524 -2.45 -0.22 -36.77
CA GLY A 524 -2.84 -1.57 -36.33
C GLY A 524 -1.66 -2.42 -35.85
N GLY A 525 -0.53 -2.38 -36.57
CA GLY A 525 0.68 -3.15 -36.24
C GLY A 525 1.37 -2.69 -34.95
N ILE A 526 1.29 -1.39 -34.64
CA ILE A 526 1.84 -0.84 -33.39
C ILE A 526 0.99 -1.30 -32.19
N LEU A 527 -0.35 -1.22 -32.29
CA LEU A 527 -1.23 -1.64 -31.21
C LEU A 527 -1.09 -3.14 -30.90
N THR A 528 -0.94 -3.98 -31.92
CA THR A 528 -0.75 -5.42 -31.72
C THR A 528 0.59 -5.74 -31.06
N ALA A 529 1.65 -5.00 -31.38
CA ALA A 529 2.94 -5.14 -30.70
C ALA A 529 2.81 -4.88 -29.19
N PHE A 530 2.14 -3.81 -28.77
CA PHE A 530 1.95 -3.51 -27.35
C PHE A 530 1.14 -4.59 -26.62
N VAL A 531 0.04 -5.06 -27.20
CA VAL A 531 -0.82 -6.08 -26.58
C VAL A 531 -0.09 -7.41 -26.41
N TYR A 532 0.80 -7.76 -27.35
CA TYR A 532 1.53 -9.03 -27.32
C TYR A 532 2.74 -8.99 -26.38
N VAL A 533 3.54 -7.92 -26.45
CA VAL A 533 4.85 -7.83 -25.80
C VAL A 533 4.73 -7.37 -24.35
N VAL A 534 3.99 -6.28 -24.08
CA VAL A 534 4.02 -5.58 -22.78
C VAL A 534 3.60 -6.46 -21.59
N PRO A 535 2.56 -7.33 -21.68
CA PRO A 535 2.17 -8.19 -20.56
C PRO A 535 3.30 -9.05 -20.00
N GLY A 536 4.15 -9.60 -20.88
CA GLY A 536 5.27 -10.45 -20.48
C GLY A 536 6.34 -9.69 -19.71
N TYR A 537 6.67 -8.48 -20.15
CA TYR A 537 7.63 -7.63 -19.44
C TYR A 537 7.07 -7.11 -18.11
N PHE A 538 5.77 -6.79 -18.06
CA PHE A 538 5.14 -6.40 -16.81
C PHE A 538 5.08 -7.57 -15.81
N PHE A 539 4.84 -8.80 -16.29
CA PHE A 539 4.98 -10.02 -15.49
C PHE A 539 6.40 -10.18 -14.95
N THR A 540 7.43 -10.02 -15.79
CA THR A 540 8.84 -10.09 -15.38
C THR A 540 9.14 -9.08 -14.27
N LEU A 541 8.68 -7.84 -14.42
CA LEU A 541 8.87 -6.81 -13.40
C LEU A 541 8.26 -7.27 -12.07
N ILE A 542 6.98 -7.65 -12.05
CA ILE A 542 6.27 -8.12 -10.85
C ILE A 542 6.99 -9.31 -10.22
N ALA A 543 7.29 -10.35 -11.00
CA ALA A 543 7.90 -11.58 -10.51
C ALA A 543 9.29 -11.34 -9.88
N VAL A 544 10.15 -10.56 -10.55
CA VAL A 544 11.48 -10.21 -10.01
C VAL A 544 11.36 -9.44 -8.70
N THR A 545 10.41 -8.51 -8.62
CA THR A 545 10.24 -7.68 -7.43
C THR A 545 9.61 -8.43 -6.26
N LEU A 546 8.61 -9.29 -6.50
CA LEU A 546 8.05 -10.16 -5.46
C LEU A 546 9.10 -11.16 -4.95
N SER A 547 9.91 -11.74 -5.85
CA SER A 547 11.03 -12.59 -5.46
C SER A 547 12.02 -11.86 -4.54
N ARG A 548 12.32 -10.58 -4.83
CA ARG A 548 13.13 -9.73 -3.96
C ARG A 548 12.48 -9.49 -2.61
N ASP A 549 11.19 -9.16 -2.55
CA ASP A 549 10.46 -8.96 -1.29
C ASP A 549 10.54 -10.22 -0.39
N PHE A 550 10.40 -11.42 -0.98
CA PHE A 550 10.60 -12.69 -0.25
C PHE A 550 12.06 -12.90 0.20
N LEU A 551 13.04 -12.61 -0.66
CA LEU A 551 14.46 -12.73 -0.31
C LEU A 551 14.86 -11.78 0.83
N HIS A 552 14.30 -10.56 0.85
CA HIS A 552 14.50 -9.63 1.96
C HIS A 552 13.87 -10.17 3.25
N LEU A 553 12.66 -10.71 3.19
CA LEU A 553 12.04 -11.36 4.35
C LEU A 553 12.89 -12.53 4.87
N GLN A 554 13.46 -13.34 3.96
CA GLN A 554 14.35 -14.42 4.31
C GLN A 554 15.64 -13.91 4.99
N ARG A 555 16.28 -12.86 4.45
CA ARG A 555 17.48 -12.28 5.09
C ARG A 555 17.17 -11.72 6.47
N ASP A 556 16.06 -10.98 6.62
CA ASP A 556 15.61 -10.47 7.92
C ASP A 556 15.40 -11.63 8.92
N PHE A 557 14.85 -12.75 8.44
CA PHE A 557 14.64 -13.95 9.24
C PHE A 557 15.97 -14.61 9.63
N GLU A 558 16.91 -14.75 8.69
CA GLU A 558 18.23 -15.31 8.93
C GLU A 558 19.03 -14.49 9.95
N VAL A 559 19.02 -13.16 9.85
CA VAL A 559 19.67 -12.26 10.83
C VAL A 559 19.00 -12.35 12.20
N SER A 560 17.71 -12.67 12.25
CA SER A 560 16.97 -12.79 13.51
C SER A 560 17.26 -14.07 14.26
N ILE A 561 17.75 -15.12 13.59
CA ILE A 561 18.15 -16.41 14.17
C ILE A 561 19.64 -16.33 14.55
N LYS A 562 19.96 -16.42 15.84
CA LYS A 562 21.35 -16.56 16.30
C LYS A 562 21.88 -17.98 16.02
N ASP A 563 23.20 -18.17 16.07
CA ASP A 563 23.86 -19.47 15.83
C ASP A 563 23.37 -20.59 16.77
N ASP A 564 22.70 -20.25 17.88
CA ASP A 564 22.07 -21.16 18.84
C ASP A 564 20.62 -21.55 18.50
N GLY A 565 20.07 -21.08 17.36
CA GLY A 565 18.73 -21.41 16.90
C GLY A 565 17.60 -20.57 17.53
N VAL A 566 17.92 -19.52 18.28
CA VAL A 566 16.94 -18.65 18.96
C VAL A 566 16.62 -17.40 18.12
N VAL A 567 15.33 -17.07 17.99
CA VAL A 567 14.87 -15.86 17.28
C VAL A 567 14.89 -14.66 18.24
N THR A 568 15.68 -13.62 17.95
CA THR A 568 15.99 -12.56 18.94
C THR A 568 15.48 -11.16 18.60
N ILE A 569 15.21 -10.85 17.33
CA ILE A 569 14.87 -9.49 16.89
C ILE A 569 13.36 -9.28 16.71
N LYS A 570 12.68 -10.22 16.07
CA LYS A 570 11.23 -10.17 15.78
C LYS A 570 10.60 -11.52 16.11
N SER A 571 9.33 -11.56 16.52
CA SER A 571 8.66 -12.83 16.85
C SER A 571 8.47 -13.71 15.61
N LEU A 572 8.44 -15.03 15.81
CA LEU A 572 8.15 -16.01 14.76
C LEU A 572 6.81 -15.73 14.06
N GLU A 573 5.81 -15.31 14.84
CA GLU A 573 4.49 -14.92 14.34
C GLU A 573 4.55 -13.73 13.37
N TRP A 574 5.41 -12.75 13.63
CA TRP A 574 5.59 -11.61 12.73
C TRP A 574 6.07 -12.07 11.34
N PHE A 575 7.07 -12.96 11.30
CA PHE A 575 7.58 -13.52 10.05
C PHE A 575 6.53 -14.32 9.30
N ARG A 576 5.75 -15.14 10.02
CA ARG A 576 4.65 -15.93 9.45
C ARG A 576 3.56 -15.04 8.84
N GLN A 577 3.11 -14.01 9.57
CA GLN A 577 2.08 -13.07 9.08
C GLN A 577 2.59 -12.25 7.90
N ARG A 578 3.85 -11.83 7.91
CA ARG A 578 4.47 -11.10 6.81
C ARG A 578 4.60 -11.97 5.56
N HIS A 579 5.09 -13.21 5.72
CA HIS A 579 5.16 -14.20 4.63
C HIS A 579 3.77 -14.49 4.04
N ASN A 580 2.76 -14.71 4.88
CA ASN A 580 1.39 -14.95 4.43
C ASN A 580 0.84 -13.75 3.65
N SER A 581 1.17 -12.52 4.07
CA SER A 581 0.74 -11.31 3.37
C SER A 581 1.37 -11.21 1.97
N LEU A 582 2.65 -11.58 1.82
CA LEU A 582 3.30 -11.68 0.50
C LEU A 582 2.72 -12.82 -0.35
N CYS A 583 2.33 -13.95 0.25
CA CYS A 583 1.65 -15.02 -0.48
C CYS A 583 0.30 -14.56 -1.03
N ILE A 584 -0.50 -13.85 -0.23
CA ILE A 584 -1.77 -13.27 -0.70
C ILE A 584 -1.53 -12.31 -1.87
N LEU A 585 -0.43 -11.57 -1.86
CA LEU A 585 -0.06 -10.68 -2.97
C LEU A 585 0.30 -11.46 -4.25
N VAL A 586 1.02 -12.58 -4.12
CA VAL A 586 1.25 -13.52 -5.24
C VAL A 586 -0.06 -14.09 -5.75
N ASP A 587 -0.98 -14.51 -4.89
CA ASP A 587 -2.29 -15.07 -5.28
C ASP A 587 -3.12 -14.04 -6.08
N MET A 588 -3.04 -12.76 -5.71
CA MET A 588 -3.71 -11.67 -6.44
C MET A 588 -3.09 -11.41 -7.82
N ALA A 589 -1.75 -11.46 -7.92
CA ALA A 589 -1.07 -11.39 -9.21
C ALA A 589 -1.40 -12.62 -10.07
N ASP A 590 -1.45 -13.82 -9.47
CA ASP A 590 -1.78 -15.07 -10.15
C ASP A 590 -3.23 -15.08 -10.65
N GLU A 591 -4.19 -14.45 -9.95
CA GLU A 591 -5.58 -14.34 -10.47
C GLU A 591 -5.63 -13.64 -11.84
N VAL A 592 -4.75 -12.66 -12.07
CA VAL A 592 -4.64 -11.95 -13.36
C VAL A 592 -3.81 -12.76 -14.36
N TYR A 593 -2.65 -13.26 -13.94
CA TYR A 593 -1.67 -13.83 -14.85
C TYR A 593 -1.87 -15.32 -15.14
N SER A 594 -2.53 -16.09 -14.26
CA SER A 594 -2.72 -17.53 -14.43
C SER A 594 -3.37 -17.93 -15.76
N PRO A 595 -4.48 -17.30 -16.22
CA PRO A 595 -5.04 -17.61 -17.53
C PRO A 595 -4.14 -17.14 -18.68
N TRP A 596 -3.39 -16.04 -18.51
CA TRP A 596 -2.47 -15.53 -19.53
C TRP A 596 -1.23 -16.40 -19.70
N ILE A 597 -0.69 -16.93 -18.59
CA ILE A 597 0.44 -17.88 -18.56
C ILE A 597 0.03 -19.14 -19.31
N ALA A 598 -1.14 -19.71 -19.01
CA ALA A 598 -1.62 -20.92 -19.69
C ALA A 598 -1.82 -20.70 -21.20
N LEU A 599 -2.46 -19.60 -21.58
CA LEU A 599 -2.65 -19.21 -22.97
C LEU A 599 -1.30 -19.07 -23.70
N THR A 600 -0.35 -18.37 -23.08
CA THR A 600 0.96 -18.09 -23.69
C THR A 600 1.81 -19.34 -23.80
N LEU A 601 1.89 -20.17 -22.76
CA LEU A 601 2.63 -21.44 -22.83
C LEU A 601 2.03 -22.37 -23.88
N GLY A 602 0.69 -22.50 -23.93
CA GLY A 602 0.01 -23.35 -24.92
C GLY A 602 0.21 -22.88 -26.36
N CYS A 603 -0.02 -21.58 -26.63
CA CYS A 603 0.16 -21.00 -27.96
C CYS A 603 1.62 -21.05 -28.42
N ASN A 604 2.57 -20.69 -27.55
CA ASN A 604 3.99 -20.63 -27.93
C ASN A 604 4.56 -22.02 -28.24
N VAL A 605 4.14 -23.09 -27.54
CA VAL A 605 4.54 -24.46 -27.90
C VAL A 605 4.09 -24.80 -29.31
N ILE A 606 2.81 -24.55 -29.65
CA ILE A 606 2.28 -24.83 -30.99
C ILE A 606 2.98 -24.00 -32.06
N GLN A 607 3.25 -22.72 -31.77
CA GLN A 607 3.93 -21.82 -32.69
C GLN A 607 5.38 -22.24 -32.94
N VAL A 608 6.13 -22.61 -31.89
CA VAL A 608 7.51 -23.11 -32.01
C VAL A 608 7.55 -24.40 -32.86
N LEU A 609 6.68 -25.36 -32.57
CA LEU A 609 6.59 -26.61 -33.34
C LEU A 609 6.24 -26.34 -34.81
N SER A 610 5.33 -25.40 -35.06
CA SER A 610 4.94 -24.99 -36.40
C SER A 610 6.09 -24.34 -37.17
N HIS A 611 6.88 -23.48 -36.52
CA HIS A 611 8.04 -22.83 -37.15
C HIS A 611 9.16 -23.82 -37.47
N ILE A 612 9.43 -24.78 -36.57
CA ILE A 612 10.40 -25.86 -36.82
C ILE A 612 9.97 -26.67 -38.05
N PHE A 613 8.68 -27.03 -38.14
CA PHE A 613 8.14 -27.74 -39.30
C PHE A 613 8.28 -26.94 -40.60
N LEU A 614 7.97 -25.64 -40.56
CA LEU A 614 8.09 -24.75 -41.73
C LEU A 614 9.54 -24.63 -42.20
N LEU A 615 10.49 -24.50 -41.26
CA LEU A 615 11.92 -24.48 -41.56
C LEU A 615 12.37 -25.80 -42.21
N ALA A 616 11.89 -26.95 -41.70
CA ALA A 616 12.23 -28.27 -42.23
C ALA A 616 11.68 -28.55 -43.65
N ILE A 617 10.60 -27.88 -44.06
CA ILE A 617 10.01 -28.05 -45.41
C ILE A 617 10.56 -27.05 -46.43
N ASN A 618 11.01 -25.87 -46.00
CA ASN A 618 11.40 -24.77 -46.89
C ASN A 618 12.92 -24.53 -46.96
N THR A 619 13.75 -25.50 -46.56
CA THR A 619 15.21 -25.41 -46.63
C THR A 619 15.68 -24.95 -48.03
N GLY A 620 16.31 -23.77 -48.11
CA GLY A 620 16.90 -23.21 -49.32
C GLY A 620 15.94 -22.53 -50.31
N ARG A 621 14.66 -22.28 -49.96
CA ARG A 621 13.66 -21.62 -50.84
C ARG A 621 13.30 -20.20 -50.44
N TRP A 622 13.64 -19.77 -49.23
CA TRP A 622 13.26 -18.48 -48.68
C TRP A 622 14.34 -17.42 -48.93
N SER A 623 13.92 -16.17 -48.96
CA SER A 623 14.85 -15.03 -48.96
C SER A 623 15.52 -14.90 -47.60
N ILE A 624 16.70 -14.27 -47.56
CA ILE A 624 17.40 -13.97 -46.30
C ILE A 624 16.50 -13.19 -45.34
N VAL A 625 15.68 -12.26 -45.85
CA VAL A 625 14.75 -11.47 -45.03
C VAL A 625 13.68 -12.36 -44.38
N THR A 626 13.10 -13.29 -45.14
CA THR A 626 12.12 -14.24 -44.60
C THR A 626 12.74 -15.19 -43.57
N ASP A 627 13.97 -15.65 -43.78
CA ASP A 627 14.68 -16.49 -42.79
C ASP A 627 14.94 -15.72 -41.48
N LEU A 628 15.36 -14.44 -41.59
CA LEU A 628 15.57 -13.57 -40.43
C LEU A 628 14.26 -13.31 -39.68
N THR A 629 13.16 -13.03 -40.38
CA THR A 629 11.84 -12.85 -39.75
C THR A 629 11.40 -14.12 -39.02
N GLN A 630 11.56 -15.29 -39.62
CA GLN A 630 11.18 -16.57 -39.02
C GLN A 630 12.03 -16.91 -37.80
N ALA A 631 13.34 -16.63 -37.85
CA ALA A 631 14.23 -16.76 -36.70
C ALA A 631 13.85 -15.82 -35.56
N TYR A 632 13.48 -14.57 -35.87
CA TYR A 632 13.00 -13.60 -34.88
C TYR A 632 11.73 -14.09 -34.16
N TRP A 633 10.73 -14.58 -34.90
CA TRP A 633 9.48 -15.08 -34.31
C TRP A 633 9.73 -16.31 -33.44
N MET A 634 10.54 -17.27 -33.92
CA MET A 634 10.92 -18.45 -33.14
C MET A 634 11.64 -18.07 -31.85
N LEU A 635 12.61 -17.14 -31.91
CA LEU A 635 13.33 -16.64 -30.74
C LEU A 635 12.37 -15.96 -29.75
N THR A 636 11.41 -15.18 -30.25
CA THR A 636 10.42 -14.46 -29.44
C THR A 636 9.54 -15.44 -28.66
N TYR A 637 9.01 -16.48 -29.31
CA TYR A 637 8.17 -17.49 -28.64
C TYR A 637 8.94 -18.25 -27.56
N PHE A 638 10.18 -18.64 -27.87
CA PHE A 638 11.05 -19.32 -26.92
C PHE A 638 11.40 -18.43 -25.73
N LEU A 639 11.80 -17.18 -26.00
CA LEU A 639 12.17 -16.21 -24.96
C LEU A 639 10.98 -15.95 -24.02
N GLN A 640 9.78 -15.76 -24.56
CA GLN A 640 8.58 -15.53 -23.75
C GLN A 640 8.25 -16.73 -22.86
N MET A 641 8.37 -17.96 -23.37
CA MET A 641 8.21 -19.17 -22.54
C MET A 641 9.29 -19.26 -21.46
N ALA A 642 10.56 -19.06 -21.83
CA ALA A 642 11.69 -19.14 -20.92
C ALA A 642 11.58 -18.11 -19.78
N VAL A 643 11.20 -16.87 -20.11
CA VAL A 643 10.99 -15.79 -19.14
C VAL A 643 9.85 -16.13 -18.18
N ILE A 644 8.72 -16.64 -18.67
CA ILE A 644 7.58 -17.04 -17.82
C ILE A 644 8.00 -18.15 -16.86
N LEU A 645 8.63 -19.20 -17.38
CA LEU A 645 9.05 -20.35 -16.59
C LEU A 645 10.11 -19.97 -15.56
N TYR A 646 11.12 -19.20 -15.95
CA TYR A 646 12.21 -18.76 -15.07
C TYR A 646 11.74 -17.78 -14.00
N CYS A 647 11.02 -16.72 -14.37
CA CYS A 647 10.56 -15.73 -13.41
C CYS A 647 9.51 -16.33 -12.46
N GLY A 648 8.64 -17.20 -12.96
CA GLY A 648 7.67 -17.93 -12.13
C GLY A 648 8.37 -18.85 -11.12
N SER A 649 9.39 -19.61 -11.56
CA SER A 649 10.14 -20.50 -10.66
C SER A 649 10.94 -19.73 -9.62
N MET A 650 11.50 -18.57 -9.96
CA MET A 650 12.20 -17.69 -9.02
C MET A 650 11.31 -17.21 -7.86
N VAL A 651 10.04 -16.87 -8.14
CA VAL A 651 9.09 -16.48 -7.09
C VAL A 651 8.76 -17.68 -6.21
N SER A 652 8.56 -18.84 -6.81
CA SER A 652 8.23 -20.07 -6.07
C SER A 652 9.36 -20.50 -5.13
N GLU A 653 10.61 -20.44 -5.60
CA GLU A 653 11.79 -20.72 -4.78
C GLU A 653 11.96 -19.69 -3.66
N ALA A 654 11.87 -18.39 -3.97
CA ALA A 654 12.01 -17.34 -2.96
C ALA A 654 10.93 -17.44 -1.87
N ALA A 655 9.69 -17.81 -2.23
CA ALA A 655 8.61 -18.02 -1.27
C ALA A 655 8.87 -19.21 -0.33
N GLN A 656 9.61 -20.22 -0.77
CA GLN A 656 10.02 -21.38 0.03
C GLN A 656 11.29 -21.14 0.86
N GLY A 657 12.02 -20.05 0.60
CA GLY A 657 13.31 -19.72 1.24
C GLY A 657 13.38 -19.92 2.77
N PRO A 658 12.36 -19.50 3.57
CA PRO A 658 12.39 -19.68 5.02
C PRO A 658 12.43 -21.15 5.50
N LEU A 659 12.00 -22.12 4.68
CA LEU A 659 11.78 -23.51 5.08
C LEU A 659 13.03 -24.15 5.68
N ARG A 660 14.19 -24.00 5.04
CA ARG A 660 15.45 -24.61 5.48
C ARG A 660 15.86 -24.14 6.88
N ARG A 661 15.62 -22.85 7.19
CA ARG A 661 15.98 -22.24 8.47
C ARG A 661 14.95 -22.54 9.56
N LEU A 662 13.67 -22.64 9.21
CA LEU A 662 12.62 -23.05 10.16
C LEU A 662 12.89 -24.44 10.76
N TYR A 663 13.44 -25.38 9.98
CA TYR A 663 13.85 -26.69 10.48
C TYR A 663 15.08 -26.66 11.42
N GLN A 664 15.87 -25.59 11.41
CA GLN A 664 17.05 -25.44 12.25
C GLN A 664 16.74 -24.84 13.63
N ILE A 665 15.50 -24.40 13.86
CA ILE A 665 15.09 -23.83 15.14
C ILE A 665 15.02 -24.92 16.20
N ASP A 666 15.68 -24.68 17.35
CA ASP A 666 15.65 -25.59 18.50
C ASP A 666 14.28 -25.55 19.19
N GLN A 667 13.45 -26.56 18.90
CA GLN A 667 12.09 -26.67 19.44
C GLN A 667 12.07 -26.88 20.96
N SER A 668 13.15 -27.39 21.56
CA SER A 668 13.21 -27.63 23.01
C SER A 668 13.18 -26.35 23.84
N ARG A 669 13.53 -25.22 23.20
CA ARG A 669 13.60 -23.89 23.82
C ARG A 669 12.38 -23.03 23.53
N LEU A 670 11.46 -23.51 22.68
CA LEU A 670 10.25 -22.79 22.33
C LEU A 670 9.14 -23.03 23.36
N THR A 671 8.37 -21.99 23.67
CA THR A 671 7.12 -22.16 24.40
C THR A 671 6.09 -22.93 23.55
N VAL A 672 5.09 -23.55 24.19
CA VAL A 672 4.02 -24.29 23.48
C VAL A 672 3.35 -23.45 22.38
N PRO A 673 3.00 -22.16 22.59
CA PRO A 673 2.46 -21.31 21.52
C PRO A 673 3.43 -21.08 20.36
N GLU A 674 4.72 -20.88 20.64
CA GLU A 674 5.74 -20.67 19.59
C GLU A 674 5.99 -21.94 18.78
N SER A 675 5.95 -23.11 19.43
CA SER A 675 6.02 -24.41 18.76
C SER A 675 4.82 -24.60 17.80
N LEU A 676 3.61 -24.21 18.22
CA LEU A 676 2.43 -24.24 17.34
C LEU A 676 2.56 -23.25 16.17
N GLN A 677 3.09 -22.05 16.40
CA GLN A 677 3.36 -21.07 15.34
C GLN A 677 4.37 -21.61 14.33
N LEU A 678 5.45 -22.25 14.81
CA LEU A 678 6.45 -22.90 13.96
C LEU A 678 5.83 -24.01 13.12
N GLN A 679 5.05 -24.90 13.73
CA GLN A 679 4.35 -25.98 13.03
C GLN A 679 3.39 -25.43 11.98
N THR A 680 2.64 -24.37 12.30
CA THR A 680 1.72 -23.71 11.36
C THR A 680 2.49 -23.11 10.17
N PHE A 681 3.65 -22.49 10.43
CA PHE A 681 4.47 -21.91 9.38
C PHE A 681 5.09 -23.00 8.47
N LEU A 682 5.64 -24.07 9.06
CA LEU A 682 6.13 -25.23 8.32
C LEU A 682 5.01 -25.87 7.49
N HIS A 683 3.83 -26.09 8.08
CA HIS A 683 2.68 -26.65 7.36
C HIS A 683 2.20 -25.76 6.22
N ARG A 684 2.42 -24.44 6.24
CA ARG A 684 2.11 -23.59 5.08
C ARG A 684 3.10 -23.79 3.92
N LEU A 685 4.35 -24.13 4.21
CA LEU A 685 5.43 -24.23 3.23
C LEU A 685 5.57 -25.61 2.58
N THR A 686 5.15 -26.68 3.25
CA THR A 686 5.36 -28.07 2.81
C THR A 686 4.35 -28.61 1.77
N PRO A 687 3.03 -28.39 1.89
CA PRO A 687 2.04 -29.13 1.11
C PRO A 687 1.61 -28.43 -0.20
N THR A 688 1.73 -27.10 -0.29
CA THR A 688 1.21 -26.34 -1.45
C THR A 688 2.31 -25.53 -2.12
N PRO A 689 2.54 -25.70 -3.43
CA PRO A 689 3.47 -24.84 -4.16
C PRO A 689 2.94 -23.41 -4.15
N ILE A 690 3.72 -22.51 -3.57
CA ILE A 690 3.46 -21.07 -3.55
C ILE A 690 4.12 -20.49 -4.81
N GLY A 691 3.39 -19.73 -5.62
CA GLY A 691 3.92 -19.17 -6.86
C GLY A 691 2.84 -18.99 -7.92
N PHE A 692 3.27 -18.58 -9.12
CA PHE A 692 2.38 -18.47 -10.27
C PHE A 692 1.96 -19.85 -10.79
N THR A 693 0.78 -19.90 -11.39
CA THR A 693 0.20 -21.12 -11.97
C THR A 693 -0.21 -20.89 -13.42
N ALA A 694 -0.25 -21.95 -14.23
CA ALA A 694 -0.97 -21.96 -15.49
C ALA A 694 -2.37 -22.52 -15.25
N TRP A 695 -3.39 -21.67 -15.39
CA TRP A 695 -4.82 -22.02 -15.21
C TRP A 695 -5.16 -22.69 -13.87
N ARG A 696 -4.39 -22.41 -12.80
CA ARG A 696 -4.45 -23.11 -11.51
C ARG A 696 -4.25 -24.63 -11.58
N MET A 697 -3.78 -25.15 -12.72
CA MET A 697 -3.55 -26.58 -12.94
C MET A 697 -2.07 -26.93 -12.75
N LEU A 698 -1.17 -26.12 -13.30
CA LEU A 698 0.26 -26.35 -13.30
C LEU A 698 0.99 -25.24 -12.54
N PRO A 699 1.62 -25.51 -11.38
CA PRO A 699 2.48 -24.54 -10.72
C PRO A 699 3.76 -24.30 -11.52
N ILE A 700 4.16 -23.04 -11.68
CA ILE A 700 5.38 -22.66 -12.39
C ILE A 700 6.56 -22.71 -11.42
N ASN A 701 7.16 -23.88 -11.29
CA ASN A 701 8.38 -24.13 -10.50
C ASN A 701 9.50 -24.70 -11.41
N TYR A 702 10.70 -24.93 -10.86
CA TYR A 702 11.80 -25.50 -11.64
C TYR A 702 11.47 -26.89 -12.22
N GLY A 703 10.58 -27.65 -11.57
CA GLY A 703 10.07 -28.91 -12.11
C GLY A 703 9.30 -28.70 -13.42
N ALA A 704 8.38 -27.75 -13.45
CA ALA A 704 7.64 -27.39 -14.66
C ALA A 704 8.58 -26.87 -15.77
N LEU A 705 9.60 -26.07 -15.40
CA LEU A 705 10.63 -25.60 -16.33
C LEU A 705 11.37 -26.78 -16.99
N LEU A 706 11.82 -27.76 -16.19
CA LEU A 706 12.50 -28.95 -16.69
C LEU A 706 11.61 -29.82 -17.58
N VAL A 707 10.33 -30.00 -17.22
CA VAL A 707 9.37 -30.76 -18.04
C VAL A 707 9.17 -30.11 -19.39
N MET A 708 9.01 -28.80 -19.45
CA MET A 708 8.82 -28.07 -20.72
C MET A 708 10.09 -28.12 -21.59
N LEU A 709 11.27 -27.96 -20.99
CA LEU A 709 12.55 -28.08 -21.70
C LEU A 709 12.75 -29.51 -22.24
N GLY A 710 12.49 -30.53 -21.42
CA GLY A 710 12.59 -31.93 -21.82
C GLY A 710 11.62 -32.28 -22.94
N THR A 711 10.38 -31.78 -22.86
CA THR A 711 9.36 -31.96 -23.91
C THR A 711 9.84 -31.37 -25.23
N TYR A 712 10.35 -30.13 -25.23
CA TYR A 712 10.90 -29.49 -26.42
C TYR A 712 12.02 -30.31 -27.07
N VAL A 713 12.99 -30.78 -26.27
CA VAL A 713 14.11 -31.59 -26.77
C VAL A 713 13.63 -32.91 -27.38
N ILE A 714 12.67 -33.59 -26.74
CA ILE A 714 12.10 -34.85 -27.24
C ILE A 714 11.42 -34.64 -28.59
N TYR A 715 10.58 -33.61 -28.73
CA TYR A 715 9.92 -33.31 -30.00
C TYR A 715 10.91 -32.95 -31.10
N GLN A 716 11.99 -32.23 -30.78
CA GLN A 716 13.04 -31.90 -31.75
C GLN A 716 13.77 -33.15 -32.24
N LEU A 717 14.10 -34.08 -31.34
CA LEU A 717 14.74 -35.36 -31.68
C LEU A 717 13.82 -36.23 -32.54
N LEU A 718 12.54 -36.35 -32.18
CA LEU A 718 11.55 -37.08 -32.98
C LEU A 718 11.39 -36.47 -34.37
N LEU A 719 11.35 -35.14 -34.48
CA LEU A 719 11.22 -34.47 -35.77
C LEU A 719 12.45 -34.74 -36.65
N PHE A 720 13.68 -34.68 -36.10
CA PHE A 720 14.88 -35.03 -36.85
C PHE A 720 14.91 -36.50 -37.31
N GLN A 721 14.36 -37.42 -36.51
CA GLN A 721 14.26 -38.84 -36.87
C GLN A 721 13.16 -39.14 -37.89
N LEU A 722 12.06 -38.37 -37.85
CA LEU A 722 10.88 -38.56 -38.70
C LEU A 722 10.92 -37.76 -40.01
N VAL A 723 11.85 -36.81 -40.18
CA VAL A 723 12.15 -36.25 -41.51
C VAL A 723 12.58 -37.42 -42.38
N PRO A 724 11.78 -37.82 -43.39
CA PRO A 724 12.13 -38.97 -44.20
C PRO A 724 13.47 -38.67 -44.87
N SER A 725 14.42 -39.59 -44.73
CA SER A 725 15.53 -39.72 -45.66
C SER A 725 14.90 -39.69 -47.06
N GLY A 726 14.96 -38.54 -47.73
CA GLY A 726 14.48 -38.41 -49.08
C GLY A 726 15.08 -39.55 -49.88
N GLY A 727 14.25 -40.28 -50.61
CA GLY A 727 14.72 -41.29 -51.52
C GLY A 727 15.85 -40.70 -52.36
N LYS A 728 17.05 -41.26 -52.16
CA LYS A 728 18.25 -41.14 -52.98
C LYS A 728 18.42 -39.80 -53.72
N ASP A 729 19.18 -38.91 -53.11
CA ASP A 729 20.39 -38.42 -53.78
C ASP A 729 21.52 -38.36 -52.72
N PRO A 730 22.71 -38.91 -53.02
CA PRO A 730 23.68 -39.24 -52.00
C PRO A 730 24.29 -37.98 -51.40
N ILE A 731 24.37 -38.00 -50.08
CA ILE A 731 25.30 -37.25 -49.25
C ILE A 731 26.67 -37.24 -49.95
N ASN A 732 27.03 -36.12 -50.55
CA ASN A 732 28.40 -35.67 -50.78
C ASN A 732 28.35 -34.24 -51.30
N THR A 733 28.55 -33.28 -50.39
CA THR A 733 29.34 -32.04 -50.57
C THR A 733 28.79 -30.94 -49.66
N VAL A 734 29.19 -30.91 -48.39
CA VAL A 734 29.52 -29.64 -47.71
C VAL A 734 30.65 -29.92 -46.73
N PHE A 735 31.87 -29.96 -47.25
CA PHE A 735 33.08 -29.62 -46.52
C PHE A 735 33.97 -28.83 -47.49
N VAL A 736 34.30 -27.59 -47.11
CA VAL A 736 35.45 -26.76 -47.59
C VAL A 736 35.15 -25.91 -48.86
N PRO A 737 35.68 -24.66 -49.03
CA PRO A 737 34.89 -23.44 -49.27
C PRO A 737 35.13 -22.86 -50.67
N GLY A 738 34.37 -21.84 -51.08
CA GLY A 738 34.63 -21.18 -52.35
C GLY A 738 33.80 -19.93 -52.57
N PHE A 739 34.44 -18.78 -52.35
CA PHE A 739 34.18 -17.56 -53.10
C PHE A 739 33.89 -17.89 -54.58
N ASN A 740 32.74 -17.46 -55.10
CA ASN A 740 32.74 -16.73 -56.36
C ASN A 740 31.40 -16.02 -56.61
N HIS A 741 31.55 -14.72 -56.84
CA HIS A 741 30.59 -13.87 -57.51
C HIS A 741 30.01 -14.53 -58.76
N THR A 742 28.69 -14.42 -58.94
CA THR A 742 28.14 -14.05 -60.26
C THR A 742 26.77 -13.42 -60.09
N TYR A 743 26.70 -12.15 -60.47
CA TYR A 743 25.48 -11.42 -60.80
C TYR A 743 24.74 -12.16 -61.91
N HIS A 744 23.41 -12.23 -61.84
CA HIS A 744 22.53 -12.06 -63.02
C HIS A 744 21.09 -11.79 -62.57
N THR A 745 20.70 -10.51 -62.69
CA THR A 745 19.43 -9.99 -63.22
C THR A 745 18.33 -11.00 -63.57
N PHE A 746 17.16 -10.92 -62.91
CA PHE A 746 15.96 -10.19 -63.36
C PHE A 746 14.94 -10.06 -62.22
#